data_AF-A0A5J4R1G7-F1
#
_entry.id   AF-A0A5J4R1G7-F1
#
_cell.length_a   1.000
_cell.length_b   1.000
_cell.length_c   1.000
_cell.angle_alpha   90.00
_cell.angle_beta   90.00
_cell.angle_gamma   90.00
#
_symmetry.space_group_name_H-M   'P 1'
#
loop_
_entity.id
_entity.type
_entity.pdbx_description
1 polymer ?
#
loop_
_entity_poly.entity_id
_entity_poly.type
_entity_poly.pdbx_seq_one_letter_code
_entity_poly.pdbx_strand_id
1 'polypeptide(L)'
;GYDIMFTLRPLASPDATIGQDGSAAGLLEVDTLKSALRMRPQGNYSVLLEHTGSLIEIVFEHSLENRVVEIGLQGTPVHPYSIDHSRYLCIVPSGSNHITLTTKTEEAEYQYALDVDSGTKTNTRYVFAVTYLPPPPPPPYSDMVLHTSIISPWSDTTGDDAILKEVKVLYAKEVYIEGYTGAITLMASHTLVRLYPYPNPQEEGESIYYIPSTVLKDRTIDSLLLEEHAKNILIGRHTNDINPINLKVDSNGKLLFRKAKDGNILINTVDELLLVNTDLKSNYKQEADIDLSCISTRNWEPIGNFESSFKGIYDGNGYAIHFLNMDIKEITSWNPDRLENPGGYFSDKGKFFYWMLPAGAVGLFGVNTGTIKNVHIVSGTMSVSEIKREDTKSIALGAICGYNNGGYITSCTNKAELKVHTILNKDEKGYSDNVFTVGGICGTSRGSIEYSINYGDIIIENGFFKQLLTGGICGNLYSRYETDKIKINSCINHGNMLYSGFSSEQIGELTFLHGGISGTMYYNYKSSLRETIQHISNCYNTGNIIHKGTTITYGTFSGIVAMVFFPLSTYSCKISSCYNIGKIEIEPLATDDGQMIWDPIICGIFELCEPPFLPYRPSIENCFYDATIWKIIRHGNKEQFLVITWEEYNKEEVEDYKKIADKKNSRINPGILS
;
A
#
# COMPACT_ATOMS: atom_id res chain seq x y z
N GLY A 1 -12.52 10.80 -51.50
CA GLY A 1 -11.30 10.05 -51.14
C GLY A 1 -10.14 10.89 -51.57
N TYR A 2 -9.28 11.23 -50.62
CA TYR A 2 -8.00 11.88 -50.87
C TYR A 2 -6.95 11.03 -50.15
N ASP A 3 -5.81 10.80 -50.80
CA ASP A 3 -4.63 10.29 -50.11
C ASP A 3 -3.96 11.48 -49.43
N ILE A 4 -3.90 11.44 -48.10
CA ILE A 4 -3.15 12.41 -47.31
C ILE A 4 -1.95 11.67 -46.72
N MET A 5 -0.76 12.20 -46.99
CA MET A 5 0.50 11.71 -46.47
C MET A 5 1.01 12.75 -45.45
N PHE A 6 1.26 12.33 -44.21
CA PHE A 6 1.82 13.21 -43.19
C PHE A 6 3.33 12.94 -43.02
N THR A 7 4.08 14.01 -42.82
CA THR A 7 5.48 14.00 -42.37
C THR A 7 5.56 14.91 -41.15
N LEU A 8 5.97 14.40 -39.99
CA LEU A 8 6.16 15.20 -38.78
C LEU A 8 7.65 15.37 -38.48
N ARG A 9 8.04 16.63 -38.21
CA ARG A 9 9.37 17.08 -37.78
C ARG A 9 9.37 17.35 -36.27
N PRO A 10 10.52 17.31 -35.57
CA PRO A 10 10.58 17.56 -34.14
C PRO A 10 10.34 19.04 -33.78
N LEU A 11 9.83 19.28 -32.55
CA LEU A 11 9.70 20.62 -31.97
C LEU A 11 11.05 21.14 -31.49
N ALA A 12 11.33 22.40 -31.82
CA ALA A 12 12.50 23.15 -31.39
C ALA A 12 12.46 23.47 -29.88
N SER A 13 13.53 23.14 -29.16
CA SER A 13 13.97 23.81 -27.92
C SER A 13 15.49 24.04 -28.03
N PRO A 14 16.05 25.20 -27.64
CA PRO A 14 17.46 25.52 -27.89
C PRO A 14 18.49 24.74 -27.08
N ASP A 15 18.12 23.99 -26.03
CA ASP A 15 19.10 23.33 -25.14
C ASP A 15 18.68 21.90 -24.71
N ALA A 16 18.36 21.03 -25.67
CA ALA A 16 18.13 19.59 -25.41
C ALA A 16 19.30 18.75 -25.96
N THR A 17 20.21 18.30 -25.09
CA THR A 17 21.27 17.33 -25.43
C THR A 17 21.31 16.09 -24.54
N ILE A 18 20.25 15.82 -23.77
CA ILE A 18 20.29 14.79 -22.72
C ILE A 18 18.98 13.96 -22.73
N GLY A 19 19.08 12.66 -23.05
CA GLY A 19 17.98 11.69 -22.91
C GLY A 19 17.76 11.25 -21.44
N GLN A 20 16.76 10.40 -21.18
CA GLN A 20 16.39 9.98 -19.81
C GLN A 20 17.50 9.25 -19.00
N ASP A 21 18.62 8.90 -19.63
CA ASP A 21 19.82 8.34 -18.97
C ASP A 21 20.99 9.34 -18.83
N GLY A 22 20.83 10.59 -19.28
CA GLY A 22 21.91 11.57 -19.22
C GLY A 22 22.77 11.71 -20.49
N SER A 23 22.48 11.01 -21.60
CA SER A 23 23.35 11.03 -22.79
C SER A 23 22.67 11.43 -24.12
N ALA A 24 23.48 11.84 -25.10
CA ALA A 24 23.04 12.41 -26.38
C ALA A 24 22.67 11.37 -27.48
N ALA A 25 22.75 10.06 -27.22
CA ALA A 25 22.62 9.02 -28.25
C ALA A 25 21.44 8.05 -28.08
N GLY A 26 20.54 8.27 -27.11
CA GLY A 26 19.49 7.31 -26.74
C GLY A 26 18.13 7.48 -27.44
N LEU A 27 18.07 7.48 -28.78
CA LEU A 27 16.78 7.33 -29.50
C LEU A 27 16.83 6.01 -30.29
N LEU A 28 16.12 4.98 -29.80
CA LEU A 28 15.93 3.71 -30.53
C LEU A 28 14.55 3.63 -31.19
N GLU A 29 14.56 2.98 -32.35
CA GLU A 29 13.61 2.97 -33.47
C GLU A 29 12.32 2.14 -33.23
N VAL A 30 11.70 2.20 -32.04
CA VAL A 30 10.57 1.30 -31.69
C VAL A 30 9.18 1.96 -31.77
N ASP A 31 9.09 3.27 -32.04
CA ASP A 31 7.82 4.02 -31.97
C ASP A 31 7.04 4.10 -33.29
N THR A 32 6.93 3.01 -34.05
CA THR A 32 6.00 2.99 -35.20
C THR A 32 5.16 1.72 -35.29
N LEU A 33 3.86 1.84 -35.02
CA LEU A 33 2.84 0.84 -35.32
C LEU A 33 1.93 1.33 -36.45
N LYS A 34 1.83 0.53 -37.51
CA LYS A 34 0.91 0.66 -38.65
C LYS A 34 -0.41 -0.06 -38.36
N SER A 35 -1.55 0.57 -38.60
CA SER A 35 -2.80 -0.14 -38.87
C SER A 35 -3.71 0.66 -39.82
N ALA A 36 -4.51 -0.07 -40.62
CA ALA A 36 -5.44 0.49 -41.60
C ALA A 36 -6.88 0.25 -41.12
N LEU A 37 -7.62 1.32 -40.81
CA LEU A 37 -9.03 1.24 -40.45
C LEU A 37 -9.90 1.59 -41.67
N ARG A 38 -10.81 0.69 -42.06
CA ARG A 38 -11.93 1.01 -42.98
C ARG A 38 -13.18 1.29 -42.15
N MET A 39 -13.70 2.52 -42.16
CA MET A 39 -15.01 2.84 -41.55
C MET A 39 -15.86 3.75 -42.43
N ARG A 40 -17.19 3.49 -42.43
CA ARG A 40 -18.26 4.38 -42.92
C ARG A 40 -18.79 5.23 -41.75
N PRO A 41 -19.33 6.44 -41.97
CA PRO A 41 -19.62 7.39 -40.90
C PRO A 41 -21.06 7.27 -40.39
N GLN A 42 -21.24 7.20 -39.07
CA GLN A 42 -22.32 7.86 -38.30
C GLN A 42 -22.14 7.53 -36.80
N GLY A 43 -21.91 8.55 -35.97
CA GLY A 43 -21.84 8.46 -34.51
C GLY A 43 -20.49 8.87 -33.92
N ASN A 44 -20.53 9.62 -32.81
CA ASN A 44 -19.38 10.24 -32.13
C ASN A 44 -18.23 9.26 -31.87
N TYR A 45 -17.02 9.66 -32.25
CA TYR A 45 -15.80 8.91 -32.01
C TYR A 45 -15.03 9.51 -30.82
N SER A 46 -14.54 8.65 -29.93
CA SER A 46 -13.60 8.94 -28.85
C SER A 46 -12.15 8.88 -29.34
N VAL A 47 -11.28 9.68 -28.73
CA VAL A 47 -9.84 9.78 -29.00
C VAL A 47 -9.07 9.36 -27.73
N LEU A 48 -7.98 8.60 -27.93
CA LEU A 48 -7.10 8.01 -26.91
C LEU A 48 -5.99 8.98 -26.46
N LEU A 49 -5.60 8.95 -25.19
CA LEU A 49 -4.42 9.67 -24.67
C LEU A 49 -3.68 8.83 -23.60
N GLU A 50 -2.35 8.94 -23.62
CA GLU A 50 -1.35 8.11 -22.91
C GLU A 50 -1.26 8.37 -21.39
N HIS A 51 -0.85 7.34 -20.65
CA HIS A 51 -1.15 7.13 -19.23
C HIS A 51 0.08 7.33 -18.31
N THR A 52 0.14 8.43 -17.56
CA THR A 52 0.80 8.46 -16.23
C THR A 52 -0.14 9.13 -15.21
N GLY A 53 -0.69 8.35 -14.28
CA GLY A 53 -1.91 8.73 -13.54
C GLY A 53 -1.69 9.66 -12.34
N SER A 54 -2.64 10.57 -12.11
CA SER A 54 -2.91 11.21 -10.82
C SER A 54 -4.24 10.69 -10.28
N LEU A 55 -4.37 10.53 -8.96
CA LEU A 55 -5.60 10.08 -8.33
C LEU A 55 -6.45 11.30 -7.96
N ILE A 56 -7.72 11.33 -8.33
CA ILE A 56 -8.62 12.42 -7.99
C ILE A 56 -9.80 11.85 -7.21
N GLU A 57 -10.01 12.35 -6.01
CA GLU A 57 -11.18 12.08 -5.20
C GLU A 57 -12.14 13.27 -5.27
N ILE A 58 -13.41 12.99 -5.53
CA ILE A 58 -14.49 13.96 -5.55
C ILE A 58 -15.40 13.63 -4.37
N VAL A 59 -15.57 14.59 -3.46
CA VAL A 59 -16.37 14.47 -2.24
C VAL A 59 -17.58 15.40 -2.35
N PHE A 60 -18.77 14.85 -2.22
CA PHE A 60 -20.04 15.56 -2.22
C PHE A 60 -20.51 15.81 -0.80
N GLU A 61 -21.09 16.98 -0.56
CA GLU A 61 -21.79 17.25 0.70
C GLU A 61 -23.05 16.36 0.83
N HIS A 62 -23.42 16.03 2.06
CA HIS A 62 -24.58 15.17 2.40
C HIS A 62 -25.90 15.63 1.73
N SER A 63 -26.06 16.92 1.48
CA SER A 63 -27.24 17.50 0.80
C SER A 63 -27.41 17.05 -0.66
N LEU A 64 -26.35 16.48 -1.26
CA LEU A 64 -26.29 16.02 -2.64
C LEU A 64 -26.32 14.48 -2.78
N GLU A 65 -26.32 13.74 -1.67
CA GLU A 65 -26.19 12.27 -1.59
C GLU A 65 -27.26 11.49 -2.39
N ASN A 66 -28.37 12.13 -2.75
CA ASN A 66 -29.47 11.54 -3.55
C ASN A 66 -29.75 12.28 -4.86
N ARG A 67 -28.91 13.25 -5.24
CA ARG A 67 -29.14 14.13 -6.38
C ARG A 67 -28.16 13.91 -7.53
N VAL A 68 -27.03 13.26 -7.28
CA VAL A 68 -26.01 13.01 -8.32
C VAL A 68 -26.29 11.65 -8.96
N VAL A 69 -26.87 11.66 -10.17
CA VAL A 69 -27.27 10.43 -10.87
C VAL A 69 -26.18 9.89 -11.80
N GLU A 70 -25.32 10.75 -12.34
CA GLU A 70 -24.30 10.36 -13.32
C GLU A 70 -23.12 11.33 -13.27
N ILE A 71 -21.89 10.80 -13.30
CA ILE A 71 -20.64 11.55 -13.49
C ILE A 71 -20.08 11.17 -14.84
N GLY A 72 -20.17 12.09 -15.81
CA GLY A 72 -19.51 11.97 -17.11
C GLY A 72 -18.21 12.78 -17.12
N LEU A 73 -17.17 12.25 -17.76
CA LEU A 73 -15.91 12.96 -18.01
C LEU A 73 -15.77 13.15 -19.53
N GLN A 74 -15.71 14.40 -19.98
CA GLN A 74 -15.65 14.72 -21.40
C GLN A 74 -14.18 14.95 -21.82
N GLY A 75 -13.70 14.22 -22.83
CA GLY A 75 -12.36 14.42 -23.42
C GLY A 75 -11.26 13.45 -22.98
N THR A 76 -11.52 12.51 -22.07
CA THR A 76 -10.58 11.43 -21.71
C THR A 76 -11.40 10.23 -21.17
N PRO A 77 -11.11 8.97 -21.51
CA PRO A 77 -11.82 7.80 -20.98
C PRO A 77 -11.42 7.56 -19.51
N VAL A 78 -11.87 8.45 -18.63
CA VAL A 78 -11.68 8.31 -17.20
C VAL A 78 -12.95 7.70 -16.63
N HIS A 79 -12.80 6.56 -15.97
CA HIS A 79 -13.89 5.91 -15.25
C HIS A 79 -13.93 6.43 -13.82
N PRO A 80 -14.98 7.19 -13.41
CA PRO A 80 -15.20 7.49 -12.02
C PRO A 80 -15.76 6.25 -11.31
N TYR A 81 -15.24 5.95 -10.13
CA TYR A 81 -15.68 4.87 -9.26
C TYR A 81 -16.30 5.47 -8.01
N SER A 82 -17.57 5.14 -7.72
CA SER A 82 -18.17 5.52 -6.44
C SER A 82 -17.47 4.74 -5.30
N ILE A 83 -16.90 5.48 -4.35
CA ILE A 83 -16.42 4.94 -3.08
C ILE A 83 -17.61 4.71 -2.15
N ASP A 84 -18.51 5.70 -2.10
CA ASP A 84 -19.81 5.66 -1.43
C ASP A 84 -20.77 6.67 -2.07
N HIS A 85 -21.97 6.84 -1.51
CA HIS A 85 -23.01 7.75 -2.03
C HIS A 85 -22.57 9.23 -2.09
N SER A 86 -21.52 9.59 -1.37
CA SER A 86 -20.98 10.93 -1.24
C SER A 86 -19.54 11.08 -1.76
N ARG A 87 -18.88 10.02 -2.20
CA ARG A 87 -17.47 10.08 -2.62
C ARG A 87 -17.20 9.26 -3.87
N TYR A 88 -16.40 9.82 -4.76
CA TYR A 88 -16.00 9.20 -6.03
C TYR A 88 -14.50 9.32 -6.21
N LEU A 89 -13.90 8.34 -6.88
CA LEU A 89 -12.49 8.28 -7.22
C LEU A 89 -12.33 8.16 -8.73
N CYS A 90 -11.50 8.98 -9.34
CA CYS A 90 -11.15 8.90 -10.75
C CYS A 90 -9.63 8.97 -10.91
N ILE A 91 -9.09 8.23 -11.90
CA ILE A 91 -7.67 8.29 -12.26
C ILE A 91 -7.57 9.16 -13.51
N VAL A 92 -6.86 10.28 -13.42
CA VAL A 92 -6.71 11.21 -14.53
C VAL A 92 -5.31 11.06 -15.12
N PRO A 93 -5.17 10.83 -16.44
CA PRO A 93 -3.87 10.80 -17.10
C PRO A 93 -3.16 12.16 -16.97
N SER A 94 -1.84 12.13 -16.85
CA SER A 94 -0.96 13.29 -16.88
C SER A 94 -1.24 14.18 -18.08
N GLY A 95 -1.36 15.49 -17.85
CA GLY A 95 -1.57 16.48 -18.90
C GLY A 95 -3.04 16.78 -19.23
N SER A 96 -3.98 16.08 -18.61
CA SER A 96 -5.38 16.52 -18.60
C SER A 96 -5.55 17.67 -17.61
N ASN A 97 -5.72 18.88 -18.15
CA ASN A 97 -5.89 20.10 -17.35
C ASN A 97 -7.37 20.42 -17.10
N HIS A 98 -8.29 19.79 -17.84
CA HIS A 98 -9.70 20.11 -17.81
C HIS A 98 -10.52 18.85 -17.58
N ILE A 99 -11.18 18.78 -16.42
CA ILE A 99 -12.07 17.69 -16.05
C ILE A 99 -13.47 18.28 -16.02
N THR A 100 -14.34 17.90 -16.97
CA THR A 100 -15.75 18.31 -16.88
C THR A 100 -16.51 17.31 -16.03
N LEU A 101 -16.98 17.71 -14.85
CA LEU A 101 -17.90 16.96 -14.01
C LEU A 101 -19.33 17.30 -14.41
N THR A 102 -20.06 16.36 -14.98
CA THR A 102 -21.52 16.49 -15.13
C THR A 102 -22.21 15.92 -13.89
N THR A 103 -23.22 16.60 -13.36
CA THR A 103 -24.16 16.02 -12.38
C THR A 103 -25.58 16.15 -12.91
N LYS A 104 -26.37 15.09 -12.76
CA LYS A 104 -27.75 15.04 -13.24
C LYS A 104 -28.69 14.75 -12.09
N THR A 105 -29.69 15.60 -11.88
CA THR A 105 -30.84 15.37 -10.98
C THR A 105 -32.07 15.02 -11.83
N GLU A 106 -33.20 14.64 -11.21
CA GLU A 106 -34.47 14.43 -11.94
C GLU A 106 -34.97 15.70 -12.66
N GLU A 107 -34.54 16.88 -12.21
CA GLU A 107 -35.06 18.18 -12.67
C GLU A 107 -34.06 18.97 -13.53
N ALA A 108 -32.75 18.68 -13.46
CA ALA A 108 -31.73 19.45 -14.16
C ALA A 108 -30.39 18.69 -14.35
N GLU A 109 -29.65 19.04 -15.40
CA GLU A 109 -28.28 18.63 -15.64
C GLU A 109 -27.35 19.84 -15.49
N TYR A 110 -26.25 19.68 -14.75
CA TYR A 110 -25.26 20.70 -14.53
C TYR A 110 -23.88 20.19 -14.94
N GLN A 111 -23.07 21.06 -15.56
CA GLN A 111 -21.70 20.75 -15.95
C GLN A 111 -20.75 21.71 -15.25
N TYR A 112 -19.67 21.16 -14.71
CA TYR A 112 -18.66 21.90 -13.98
C TYR A 112 -17.30 21.61 -14.59
N ALA A 113 -16.54 22.66 -14.91
CA ALA A 113 -15.14 22.50 -15.27
C ALA A 113 -14.31 22.52 -13.98
N LEU A 114 -13.71 21.37 -13.67
CA LEU A 114 -12.63 21.25 -12.70
C LEU A 114 -11.34 21.54 -13.46
N ASP A 115 -10.87 22.78 -13.32
CA ASP A 115 -9.54 23.17 -13.78
C ASP A 115 -8.55 22.69 -12.71
N VAL A 116 -7.78 21.65 -13.05
CA VAL A 116 -6.62 21.30 -12.24
C VAL A 116 -5.51 22.19 -12.78
N ASP A 117 -4.95 23.08 -11.95
CA ASP A 117 -3.86 23.98 -12.34
C ASP A 117 -2.86 23.23 -13.25
N SER A 118 -2.35 23.92 -14.27
CA SER A 118 -1.63 23.43 -15.47
C SER A 118 -0.43 22.47 -15.29
N GLY A 119 -0.25 21.84 -14.14
CA GLY A 119 0.47 20.59 -13.95
C GLY A 119 -0.23 19.70 -12.93
N THR A 120 -1.08 18.78 -13.39
CA THR A 120 -1.37 17.56 -12.61
C THR A 120 -0.04 16.88 -12.32
N LYS A 121 0.43 16.95 -11.07
CA LYS A 121 1.64 16.27 -10.64
C LYS A 121 1.31 14.78 -10.58
N THR A 122 2.00 13.97 -11.38
CA THR A 122 1.90 12.50 -11.35
C THR A 122 1.94 11.99 -9.92
N ASN A 123 1.11 10.99 -9.59
CA ASN A 123 1.00 10.42 -8.25
C ASN A 123 0.52 11.37 -7.14
N THR A 124 -0.20 12.45 -7.49
CA THR A 124 -0.82 13.35 -6.49
C THR A 124 -2.30 13.00 -6.31
N ARG A 125 -2.75 12.93 -5.06
CA ARG A 125 -4.18 12.87 -4.71
C ARG A 125 -4.76 14.29 -4.69
N TYR A 126 -5.74 14.54 -5.55
CA TYR A 126 -6.52 15.78 -5.53
C TYR A 126 -7.87 15.50 -4.89
N VAL A 127 -8.25 16.27 -3.87
CA VAL A 127 -9.61 16.18 -3.29
C VAL A 127 -10.40 17.42 -3.67
N PHE A 128 -11.53 17.22 -4.34
CA PHE A 128 -12.49 18.27 -4.66
C PHE A 128 -13.74 18.12 -3.80
N ALA A 129 -14.06 19.14 -3.01
CA ALA A 129 -15.32 19.16 -2.27
C ALA A 129 -16.37 19.94 -3.07
N VAL A 130 -17.50 19.29 -3.34
CA VAL A 130 -18.63 19.84 -4.08
C VAL A 130 -19.76 20.14 -3.09
N THR A 131 -20.01 21.43 -2.83
CA THR A 131 -21.03 21.89 -1.88
C THR A 131 -22.18 22.60 -2.59
N TYR A 132 -23.41 22.38 -2.12
CA TYR A 132 -24.59 23.06 -2.66
C TYR A 132 -24.86 24.32 -1.84
N LEU A 133 -24.71 25.49 -2.45
CA LEU A 133 -25.20 26.73 -1.88
C LEU A 133 -26.58 27.05 -2.44
N PRO A 134 -27.61 27.23 -1.59
CA PRO A 134 -28.91 27.69 -2.06
C PRO A 134 -28.76 29.11 -2.66
N PRO A 135 -29.36 29.38 -3.83
CA PRO A 135 -29.19 30.66 -4.49
C PRO A 135 -29.80 31.80 -3.65
N PRO A 136 -29.13 32.95 -3.53
CA PRO A 136 -29.79 34.17 -3.06
C PRO A 136 -30.83 34.63 -4.12
N PRO A 137 -32.02 35.10 -3.72
CA PRO A 137 -33.00 35.65 -4.66
C PRO A 137 -32.60 37.08 -5.09
N PRO A 138 -32.68 37.52 -6.39
CA PRO A 138 -33.14 36.90 -7.65
C PRO A 138 -32.02 36.79 -8.77
N PRO A 139 -32.26 36.16 -9.96
CA PRO A 139 -31.28 35.48 -10.84
C PRO A 139 -30.44 36.41 -11.77
N PRO A 140 -29.33 35.94 -12.42
CA PRO A 140 -29.09 34.57 -12.88
C PRO A 140 -27.91 33.79 -12.27
N TYR A 141 -28.29 32.56 -11.89
CA TYR A 141 -27.55 31.30 -11.74
C TYR A 141 -26.06 31.27 -12.05
N SER A 142 -25.27 31.34 -10.99
CA SER A 142 -24.21 30.39 -10.60
C SER A 142 -23.99 30.63 -9.09
N ASP A 143 -23.81 29.64 -8.22
CA ASP A 143 -22.51 29.03 -8.00
C ASP A 143 -22.70 27.79 -7.10
N MET A 144 -22.30 26.63 -7.60
CA MET A 144 -21.88 25.52 -6.75
C MET A 144 -20.41 25.81 -6.41
N VAL A 145 -20.06 25.90 -5.13
CA VAL A 145 -18.65 26.15 -4.77
C VAL A 145 -17.92 24.83 -4.83
N LEU A 146 -17.07 24.69 -5.85
CA LEU A 146 -15.99 23.72 -5.83
C LEU A 146 -14.89 24.32 -4.95
N HIS A 147 -14.69 23.76 -3.76
CA HIS A 147 -13.52 24.13 -2.98
C HIS A 147 -12.25 23.61 -3.66
N THR A 148 -11.21 24.46 -3.63
CA THR A 148 -9.90 24.24 -4.24
C THR A 148 -9.35 22.86 -3.89
N SER A 149 -8.62 22.28 -4.85
CA SER A 149 -7.86 21.05 -4.66
C SER A 149 -7.15 21.06 -3.31
N ILE A 150 -7.50 20.14 -2.41
CA ILE A 150 -6.57 19.78 -1.35
C ILE A 150 -5.48 18.98 -2.07
N ILE A 151 -4.43 19.69 -2.48
CA ILE A 151 -3.16 19.07 -2.78
C ILE A 151 -2.68 18.55 -1.42
N SER A 152 -2.89 17.26 -1.15
CA SER A 152 -2.04 16.58 -0.18
C SER A 152 -0.69 16.45 -0.88
N PRO A 153 0.37 17.17 -0.47
CA PRO A 153 1.61 17.17 -1.24
C PRO A 153 2.26 15.79 -1.17
N TRP A 154 2.23 15.07 -2.30
CA TRP A 154 3.01 13.85 -2.52
C TRP A 154 4.40 14.15 -3.11
N SER A 155 4.80 15.42 -3.21
CA SER A 155 6.07 15.85 -3.83
C SER A 155 7.13 16.23 -2.80
N ASP A 156 8.36 15.84 -3.07
CA ASP A 156 9.57 16.11 -2.29
C ASP A 156 9.97 17.61 -2.25
N THR A 157 9.20 18.49 -2.88
CA THR A 157 9.30 19.94 -2.71
C THR A 157 8.46 20.38 -1.52
N THR A 158 9.13 20.71 -0.42
CA THR A 158 8.61 21.53 0.68
C THR A 158 7.90 22.76 0.11
N GLY A 159 6.59 22.82 0.21
CA GLY A 159 5.79 23.93 -0.29
C GLY A 159 5.93 25.15 0.63
N ASP A 160 6.54 26.21 0.11
CA ASP A 160 6.72 27.52 0.75
C ASP A 160 5.42 28.35 0.85
N ASP A 161 4.25 27.82 0.49
CA ASP A 161 3.01 28.63 0.35
C ASP A 161 1.99 28.49 1.48
N ALA A 162 2.37 27.96 2.64
CA ALA A 162 1.64 28.18 3.89
C ALA A 162 2.08 29.51 4.56
N ILE A 163 2.06 30.62 3.82
CA ILE A 163 2.43 31.94 4.37
C ILE A 163 1.26 32.51 5.18
N LEU A 164 1.32 32.24 6.49
CA LEU A 164 0.74 33.12 7.49
C LEU A 164 1.39 34.51 7.34
N LYS A 165 0.63 35.47 6.80
CA LYS A 165 0.94 36.89 6.95
C LYS A 165 0.82 37.26 8.43
N GLU A 166 1.94 37.19 9.15
CA GLU A 166 2.33 38.22 10.11
C GLU A 166 3.82 38.06 10.45
N VAL A 167 4.63 38.77 9.67
CA VAL A 167 6.06 38.94 9.91
C VAL A 167 6.25 39.74 11.19
N LYS A 168 6.76 39.08 12.24
CA LYS A 168 7.80 39.60 13.16
C LYS A 168 8.15 38.59 14.25
N VAL A 169 9.09 37.69 13.92
CA VAL A 169 10.34 37.27 14.61
C VAL A 169 10.79 35.99 13.86
N LEU A 170 11.19 36.13 12.59
CA LEU A 170 11.45 34.98 11.72
C LEU A 170 12.84 34.39 11.97
N TYR A 171 12.92 33.05 12.02
CA TYR A 171 14.11 32.20 11.98
C TYR A 171 14.72 31.75 13.32
N ALA A 172 13.97 31.59 14.40
CA ALA A 172 14.41 30.71 15.48
C ALA A 172 13.38 29.60 15.66
N LYS A 173 13.81 28.35 15.46
CA LYS A 173 12.96 27.20 15.79
C LYS A 173 12.92 27.08 17.31
N GLU A 174 11.73 26.88 17.84
CA GLU A 174 11.51 26.84 19.28
C GLU A 174 11.46 25.40 19.77
N VAL A 175 12.16 25.15 20.87
CA VAL A 175 12.02 23.93 21.67
C VAL A 175 11.34 24.31 22.97
N TYR A 176 10.23 23.67 23.26
CA TYR A 176 9.45 23.83 24.48
C TYR A 176 9.61 22.58 25.33
N ILE A 177 10.04 22.73 26.57
CA ILE A 177 10.16 21.62 27.51
C ILE A 177 9.40 21.95 28.78
N GLU A 178 8.27 21.26 28.99
CA GLU A 178 7.52 21.29 30.23
C GLU A 178 8.21 20.39 31.27
N GLY A 179 8.43 20.90 32.48
CA GLY A 179 9.05 20.17 33.59
C GLY A 179 10.57 20.26 33.65
N TYR A 180 11.22 21.09 32.83
CA TYR A 180 12.67 21.27 32.83
C TYR A 180 13.09 22.70 32.51
N THR A 181 13.93 23.28 33.39
CA THR A 181 14.40 24.67 33.29
C THR A 181 15.92 24.81 33.24
N GLY A 182 16.66 23.70 33.14
CA GLY A 182 18.12 23.70 33.06
C GLY A 182 18.65 24.01 31.65
N ALA A 183 19.97 24.01 31.48
CA ALA A 183 20.57 24.07 30.14
C ALA A 183 20.33 22.76 29.38
N ILE A 184 20.25 22.84 28.05
CA ILE A 184 20.19 21.68 27.16
C ILE A 184 21.35 21.68 26.19
N THR A 185 21.72 20.49 25.71
CA THR A 185 22.65 20.33 24.59
C THR A 185 21.96 19.57 23.47
N LEU A 186 21.81 20.21 22.30
CA LEU A 186 21.29 19.61 21.09
C LEU A 186 22.41 18.96 20.29
N MET A 187 22.19 17.74 19.81
CA MET A 187 22.98 17.12 18.75
C MET A 187 22.24 17.29 17.43
N ALA A 188 22.84 18.00 16.49
CA ALA A 188 22.28 18.18 15.15
C ALA A 188 23.33 17.88 14.08
N SER A 189 23.23 16.71 13.46
CA SER A 189 24.14 16.24 12.41
C SER A 189 25.61 16.38 12.83
N HIS A 190 25.96 15.78 13.97
CA HIS A 190 27.28 15.81 14.62
C HIS A 190 27.74 17.15 15.20
N THR A 191 26.89 18.18 15.20
CA THR A 191 27.19 19.45 15.85
C THR A 191 26.47 19.56 17.17
N LEU A 192 27.23 19.82 18.22
CA LEU A 192 26.72 20.06 19.56
C LEU A 192 26.43 21.56 19.72
N VAL A 193 25.19 21.88 20.09
CA VAL A 193 24.75 23.23 20.39
C VAL A 193 24.17 23.26 21.79
N ARG A 194 24.87 23.95 22.69
CA ARG A 194 24.37 24.19 24.04
C ARG A 194 23.41 25.39 24.02
N LEU A 195 22.20 25.21 24.54
CA LEU A 195 21.18 26.24 24.66
C LEU A 195 20.85 26.48 26.13
N TYR A 196 20.59 27.75 26.43
CA TYR A 196 20.12 28.18 27.74
C TYR A 196 18.63 28.53 27.63
N PRO A 197 17.84 28.27 28.67
CA PRO A 197 16.42 28.60 28.67
C PRO A 197 16.25 30.11 28.51
N TYR A 198 15.32 30.51 27.65
CA TYR A 198 14.91 31.89 27.55
C TYR A 198 14.10 32.28 28.80
N PRO A 199 14.34 33.44 29.43
CA PRO A 199 13.58 33.87 30.59
C PRO A 199 12.11 34.10 30.21
N ASN A 200 11.23 33.12 30.48
CA ASN A 200 9.79 33.28 30.34
C ASN A 200 9.17 33.51 31.73
N PRO A 201 8.65 34.72 32.02
CA PRO A 201 8.09 35.03 33.33
C PRO A 201 6.65 34.53 33.56
N GLN A 202 6.00 33.86 32.57
CA GLN A 202 4.55 33.60 32.63
C GLN A 202 4.13 32.20 33.09
N GLU A 203 4.98 31.17 33.04
CA GLU A 203 4.61 29.80 33.44
C GLU A 203 5.73 29.14 34.28
N GLU A 204 5.45 28.88 35.56
CA GLU A 204 6.38 28.16 36.44
C GLU A 204 6.58 26.72 35.93
N GLY A 205 7.83 26.36 35.63
CA GLY A 205 8.21 24.99 35.25
C GLY A 205 8.28 24.72 33.74
N GLU A 206 8.05 25.72 32.89
CA GLU A 206 8.25 25.63 31.45
C GLU A 206 9.48 26.40 30.99
N SER A 207 10.18 25.90 29.97
CA SER A 207 11.28 26.62 29.35
C SER A 207 11.26 26.53 27.84
N ILE A 208 11.51 27.69 27.23
CA ILE A 208 11.58 27.89 25.79
C ILE A 208 13.05 28.04 25.42
N TYR A 209 13.50 27.32 24.41
CA TYR A 209 14.86 27.39 23.89
C TYR A 209 14.80 27.76 22.42
N TYR A 210 15.64 28.72 22.03
CA TYR A 210 15.71 29.21 20.65
C TYR A 210 16.88 28.56 19.92
N ILE A 211 16.59 27.84 18.85
CA ILE A 211 17.60 27.26 17.97
C ILE A 211 18.08 28.33 16.99
N PRO A 212 19.37 28.69 16.98
CA PRO A 212 19.89 29.66 16.02
C PRO A 212 19.85 29.08 14.59
N SER A 213 18.99 29.62 13.74
CA SER A 213 18.85 29.18 12.34
C SER A 213 20.16 29.24 11.55
N THR A 214 21.02 30.21 11.83
CA THR A 214 22.30 30.39 11.12
C THR A 214 23.28 29.25 11.33
N VAL A 215 23.18 28.53 12.46
CA VAL A 215 24.11 27.45 12.83
C VAL A 215 23.59 26.09 12.37
N LEU A 216 22.26 25.94 12.30
CA LEU A 216 21.62 24.63 12.13
C LEU A 216 20.72 24.52 10.91
N LYS A 217 20.76 25.47 9.96
CA LYS A 217 19.99 25.37 8.72
C LYS A 217 20.27 24.06 7.97
N ASP A 218 19.20 23.44 7.46
CA ASP A 218 19.25 22.20 6.68
C ASP A 218 19.91 21.01 7.41
N ARG A 219 19.65 20.86 8.72
CA ARG A 219 20.18 19.75 9.52
C ARG A 219 19.09 18.95 10.22
N THR A 220 19.36 17.68 10.47
CA THR A 220 18.55 16.86 11.36
C THR A 220 19.02 17.08 12.80
N ILE A 221 18.08 17.37 13.69
CA ILE A 221 18.24 17.36 15.14
C ILE A 221 18.07 15.91 15.59
N ASP A 222 19.18 15.26 15.90
CA ASP A 222 19.23 13.85 16.25
C ASP A 222 18.74 13.62 17.67
N SER A 223 19.24 14.42 18.62
CA SER A 223 18.91 14.25 20.03
C SER A 223 19.07 15.53 20.85
N LEU A 224 18.51 15.50 22.06
CA LEU A 224 18.54 16.56 23.05
C LEU A 224 18.97 15.98 24.41
N LEU A 225 20.06 16.49 24.97
CA LEU A 225 20.54 16.15 26.31
C LEU A 225 20.06 17.17 27.34
N LEU A 226 19.32 16.70 28.34
CA LEU A 226 19.03 17.44 29.58
C LEU A 226 20.25 17.36 30.49
N GLU A 227 21.04 18.43 30.57
CA GLU A 227 22.35 18.41 31.23
C GLU A 227 22.30 18.05 32.71
N GLU A 228 21.29 18.53 33.44
CA GLU A 228 21.18 18.28 34.89
C GLU A 228 20.83 16.82 35.22
N HIS A 229 20.18 16.12 34.28
CA HIS A 229 19.73 14.75 34.47
C HIS A 229 20.60 13.72 33.72
N ALA A 230 21.52 14.18 32.87
CA ALA A 230 22.26 13.36 31.91
C ALA A 230 21.32 12.44 31.08
N LYS A 231 20.14 12.95 30.72
CA LYS A 231 19.13 12.22 29.94
C LYS A 231 19.12 12.70 28.50
N ASN A 232 19.38 11.79 27.57
CA ASN A 232 19.32 12.05 26.14
C ASN A 232 17.95 11.61 25.60
N ILE A 233 17.29 12.51 24.88
CA ILE A 233 16.01 12.31 24.21
C ILE A 233 16.26 12.30 22.71
N LEU A 234 15.85 11.27 22.00
CA LEU A 234 15.92 11.21 20.54
C LEU A 234 14.81 12.06 19.93
N ILE A 235 15.22 13.01 19.09
CA ILE A 235 14.32 13.99 18.50
C ILE A 235 13.93 13.56 17.09
N GLY A 236 14.90 13.40 16.20
CA GLY A 236 14.67 13.01 14.80
C GLY A 236 13.82 14.02 14.04
N ARG A 237 14.26 15.28 13.99
CA ARG A 237 13.52 16.38 13.35
C ARG A 237 14.41 17.22 12.47
N HIS A 238 13.96 17.57 11.27
CA HIS A 238 14.69 18.50 10.44
C HIS A 238 14.53 19.94 10.95
N THR A 239 15.57 20.76 10.85
CA THR A 239 15.53 22.17 11.26
C THR A 239 14.62 23.03 10.41
N ASN A 240 14.33 22.60 9.18
CA ASN A 240 13.43 23.31 8.26
C ASN A 240 11.95 23.03 8.52
N ASP A 241 11.66 22.01 9.34
CA ASP A 241 10.28 21.74 9.74
C ASP A 241 9.78 22.92 10.59
N ILE A 242 8.62 23.45 10.19
CA ILE A 242 7.96 24.62 10.74
C ILE A 242 7.41 24.38 12.15
N ASN A 243 7.17 23.12 12.53
CA ASN A 243 6.54 22.80 13.81
C ASN A 243 7.56 22.88 14.97
N PRO A 244 7.17 23.48 16.10
CA PRO A 244 8.01 23.52 17.30
C PRO A 244 8.24 22.11 17.86
N ILE A 245 9.36 21.94 18.57
CA ILE A 245 9.64 20.70 19.29
C ILE A 245 9.07 20.88 20.70
N ASN A 246 7.97 20.20 20.97
CA ASN A 246 7.29 20.25 22.27
C ASN A 246 7.56 18.95 23.03
N LEU A 247 8.04 19.05 24.27
CA LEU A 247 8.40 17.93 25.12
C LEU A 247 7.83 18.13 26.53
N LYS A 248 7.59 17.02 27.22
CA LYS A 248 7.23 17.00 28.64
C LYS A 248 8.11 15.99 29.36
N VAL A 249 8.67 16.37 30.50
CA VAL A 249 9.50 15.47 31.32
C VAL A 249 9.07 15.48 32.78
N ASP A 250 9.39 14.40 33.50
CA ASP A 250 9.24 14.37 34.96
C ASP A 250 10.41 15.05 35.67
N SER A 251 10.36 15.13 37.00
CA SER A 251 11.41 15.75 37.82
C SER A 251 12.78 15.05 37.75
N ASN A 252 12.88 13.89 37.09
CA ASN A 252 14.12 13.15 36.86
C ASN A 252 14.58 13.24 35.38
N GLY A 253 13.93 14.08 34.57
CA GLY A 253 14.20 14.22 33.14
C GLY A 253 13.73 13.04 32.29
N LYS A 254 12.83 12.20 32.79
CA LYS A 254 12.22 11.12 31.99
C LYS A 254 11.15 11.70 31.08
N LEU A 255 11.21 11.40 29.79
CA LEU A 255 10.20 11.79 28.81
C LEU A 255 8.82 11.22 29.17
N LEU A 256 7.80 12.07 29.08
CA LEU A 256 6.40 11.77 29.33
C LEU A 256 5.57 12.11 28.10
N PHE A 257 4.48 11.37 27.90
CA PHE A 257 3.49 11.71 26.89
C PHE A 257 2.80 13.05 27.18
N ARG A 258 2.59 13.83 26.12
CA ARG A 258 1.71 14.99 26.11
C ARG A 258 0.33 14.60 25.61
N LYS A 259 -0.71 15.22 26.16
CA LYS A 259 -2.10 15.01 25.75
C LYS A 259 -2.65 16.27 25.11
N ALA A 260 -3.23 16.13 23.92
CA ALA A 260 -4.00 17.18 23.28
C ALA A 260 -5.37 17.36 23.96
N LYS A 261 -6.03 18.48 23.66
CA LYS A 261 -7.36 18.82 24.20
C LYS A 261 -8.44 17.80 23.83
N ASP A 262 -8.28 17.12 22.70
CA ASP A 262 -9.17 16.06 22.22
C ASP A 262 -8.90 14.69 22.88
N GLY A 263 -7.93 14.62 23.80
CA GLY A 263 -7.56 13.42 24.54
C GLY A 263 -6.53 12.54 23.84
N ASN A 264 -6.12 12.86 22.61
CA ASN A 264 -5.05 12.12 21.92
C ASN A 264 -3.69 12.38 22.56
N ILE A 265 -2.86 11.34 22.61
CA ILE A 265 -1.45 11.46 22.96
C ILE A 265 -0.67 11.95 21.74
N LEU A 266 0.12 12.99 21.91
CA LEU A 266 0.87 13.61 20.82
C LEU A 266 2.23 12.94 20.62
N ILE A 267 2.59 12.72 19.35
CA ILE A 267 3.88 12.18 18.92
C ILE A 267 4.59 13.22 18.05
N ASN A 268 5.71 13.73 18.52
CA ASN A 268 6.48 14.81 17.91
C ASN A 268 7.95 14.45 17.67
N THR A 269 8.41 13.37 18.29
CA THR A 269 9.79 12.93 18.32
C THR A 269 9.91 11.41 18.21
N VAL A 270 11.12 10.96 17.89
CA VAL A 270 11.45 9.53 17.84
C VAL A 270 11.25 8.84 19.18
N ASP A 271 11.68 9.42 20.30
CA ASP A 271 11.48 8.78 21.60
C ASP A 271 9.99 8.73 22.02
N GLU A 272 9.17 9.73 21.67
CA GLU A 272 7.71 9.65 21.88
C GLU A 272 7.11 8.49 21.06
N LEU A 273 7.56 8.29 19.81
CA LEU A 273 7.12 7.16 18.98
C LEU A 273 7.52 5.81 19.61
N LEU A 274 8.75 5.70 20.12
CA LEU A 274 9.22 4.49 20.81
C LEU A 274 8.45 4.22 22.12
N LEU A 275 8.01 5.28 22.82
CA LEU A 275 7.20 5.15 24.04
C LEU A 275 5.83 4.54 23.80
N VAL A 276 5.32 4.48 22.55
CA VAL A 276 4.00 3.90 22.23
C VAL A 276 3.89 2.45 22.74
N ASN A 277 5.00 1.70 22.73
CA ASN A 277 5.05 0.33 23.26
C ASN A 277 4.75 0.22 24.77
N THR A 278 4.77 1.32 25.51
CA THR A 278 4.43 1.34 26.94
C THR A 278 2.92 1.44 27.21
N ASP A 279 2.11 1.85 26.22
CA ASP A 279 0.66 1.98 26.34
C ASP A 279 -0.08 1.69 25.03
N LEU A 280 -0.11 0.43 24.63
CA LEU A 280 -0.66 -0.03 23.35
C LEU A 280 -2.19 0.16 23.18
N LYS A 281 -2.90 0.69 24.18
CA LYS A 281 -4.37 0.89 24.14
C LYS A 281 -4.77 2.35 23.91
N SER A 282 -3.85 3.29 24.05
CA SER A 282 -4.14 4.71 23.92
C SER A 282 -4.28 5.17 22.47
N ASN A 283 -4.84 6.36 22.29
CA ASN A 283 -4.95 7.01 20.99
C ASN A 283 -3.80 8.00 20.80
N TYR A 284 -3.15 7.93 19.65
CA TYR A 284 -1.94 8.65 19.30
C TYR A 284 -2.17 9.48 18.04
N LYS A 285 -1.58 10.67 18.02
CA LYS A 285 -1.61 11.57 16.88
C LYS A 285 -0.26 12.20 16.65
N GLN A 286 0.30 12.03 15.46
CA GLN A 286 1.55 12.66 15.06
C GLN A 286 1.33 14.16 14.81
N GLU A 287 2.26 15.00 15.27
CA GLU A 287 2.17 16.47 15.13
C GLU A 287 3.30 17.07 14.27
N ALA A 288 4.24 16.25 13.81
CA ALA A 288 5.32 16.65 12.92
C ALA A 288 5.93 15.45 12.21
N ASP A 289 6.75 15.70 11.18
CA ASP A 289 7.52 14.64 10.51
C ASP A 289 8.54 14.01 11.48
N ILE A 290 8.80 12.72 11.33
CA ILE A 290 9.74 11.98 12.18
C ILE A 290 10.85 11.38 11.33
N ASP A 291 12.10 11.70 11.67
CA ASP A 291 13.30 11.19 11.02
C ASP A 291 13.96 10.12 11.90
N LEU A 292 13.93 8.87 11.44
CA LEU A 292 14.48 7.72 12.15
C LEU A 292 15.97 7.47 11.84
N SER A 293 16.66 8.34 11.12
CA SER A 293 18.11 8.20 10.89
C SER A 293 18.92 8.20 12.19
N CYS A 294 18.40 8.85 13.25
CA CYS A 294 19.03 8.89 14.57
C CYS A 294 18.97 7.56 15.35
N ILE A 295 18.24 6.55 14.87
CA ILE A 295 18.17 5.20 15.48
C ILE A 295 18.99 4.15 14.72
N SER A 296 19.83 4.54 13.77
CA SER A 296 20.62 3.64 12.89
C SER A 296 21.45 2.56 13.59
N THR A 297 21.72 2.67 14.90
CA THR A 297 22.43 1.65 15.71
C THR A 297 21.53 0.82 16.63
N ARG A 298 20.22 1.09 16.68
CA ARG A 298 19.27 0.35 17.52
C ARG A 298 18.44 -0.60 16.65
N ASN A 299 18.26 -1.82 17.14
CA ASN A 299 17.25 -2.73 16.60
C ASN A 299 15.89 -2.06 16.80
N TRP A 300 15.26 -1.59 15.73
CA TRP A 300 13.87 -1.15 15.80
C TRP A 300 13.02 -2.28 16.38
N GLU A 301 12.28 -1.98 17.44
CA GLU A 301 11.30 -2.90 18.00
C GLU A 301 9.92 -2.48 17.47
N PRO A 302 9.24 -3.35 16.70
CA PRO A 302 7.92 -3.04 16.18
C PRO A 302 6.93 -2.63 17.28
N ILE A 303 6.02 -1.71 16.95
CA ILE A 303 4.96 -1.32 17.87
C ILE A 303 3.95 -2.46 18.00
N GLY A 304 3.85 -3.02 19.20
CA GLY A 304 3.02 -4.19 19.50
C GLY A 304 3.56 -5.50 18.91
N ASN A 305 3.26 -6.60 19.59
CA ASN A 305 3.67 -7.95 19.23
C ASN A 305 2.55 -8.97 19.52
N PHE A 306 2.80 -10.27 19.35
CA PHE A 306 1.78 -11.30 19.56
C PHE A 306 1.30 -11.42 21.02
N GLU A 307 2.15 -11.10 22.00
CA GLU A 307 1.78 -11.12 23.43
C GLU A 307 1.00 -9.87 23.83
N SER A 308 1.36 -8.73 23.24
CA SER A 308 0.76 -7.42 23.47
C SER A 308 0.58 -6.70 22.15
N SER A 309 -0.56 -6.92 21.50
CA SER A 309 -0.90 -6.24 20.25
C SER A 309 -1.21 -4.76 20.46
N PHE A 310 -0.98 -3.95 19.42
CA PHE A 310 -1.49 -2.59 19.37
C PHE A 310 -3.03 -2.61 19.27
N LYS A 311 -3.72 -1.93 20.18
CA LYS A 311 -5.19 -1.93 20.33
C LYS A 311 -5.81 -0.54 20.20
N GLY A 312 -4.99 0.50 20.29
CA GLY A 312 -5.42 1.89 20.22
C GLY A 312 -5.66 2.38 18.78
N ILE A 313 -5.62 3.71 18.63
CA ILE A 313 -5.65 4.38 17.33
C ILE A 313 -4.32 5.10 17.15
N TYR A 314 -3.60 4.83 16.06
CA TYR A 314 -2.46 5.65 15.65
C TYR A 314 -2.83 6.44 14.40
N ASP A 315 -2.89 7.77 14.54
CA ASP A 315 -3.12 8.71 13.46
C ASP A 315 -1.81 9.42 13.09
N GLY A 316 -1.20 9.04 11.96
CA GLY A 316 -0.03 9.74 11.43
C GLY A 316 -0.34 11.17 10.96
N ASN A 317 -1.63 11.54 10.88
CA ASN A 317 -2.11 12.90 10.66
C ASN A 317 -1.51 13.60 9.42
N GLY A 318 -1.10 12.81 8.41
CA GLY A 318 -0.51 13.32 7.17
C GLY A 318 1.00 13.61 7.25
N TYR A 319 1.63 13.44 8.42
CA TYR A 319 3.06 13.66 8.58
C TYR A 319 3.88 12.45 8.11
N ALA A 320 5.11 12.73 7.68
CA ALA A 320 6.03 11.75 7.13
C ALA A 320 6.84 11.04 8.22
N ILE A 321 7.20 9.80 7.94
CA ILE A 321 8.20 9.01 8.65
C ILE A 321 9.33 8.73 7.66
N HIS A 322 10.50 9.28 7.94
CA HIS A 322 11.71 9.15 7.12
C HIS A 322 12.65 8.10 7.71
N PHE A 323 13.40 7.46 6.80
CA PHE A 323 14.49 6.55 7.12
C PHE A 323 14.10 5.41 8.06
N LEU A 324 12.93 4.80 7.83
CA LEU A 324 12.52 3.57 8.50
C LEU A 324 13.43 2.41 8.06
N ASN A 325 14.61 2.34 8.67
CA ASN A 325 15.64 1.37 8.36
C ASN A 325 15.63 0.27 9.41
N MET A 326 15.30 -0.94 8.99
CA MET A 326 15.28 -2.12 9.84
C MET A 326 16.09 -3.23 9.19
N ASP A 327 16.89 -3.93 9.99
CA ASP A 327 17.49 -5.20 9.58
C ASP A 327 17.21 -6.25 10.64
N ILE A 328 16.41 -7.24 10.26
CA ILE A 328 15.82 -8.18 11.21
C ILE A 328 16.51 -9.50 11.08
N LYS A 329 17.23 -9.82 12.16
CA LYS A 329 18.08 -11.01 12.28
C LYS A 329 17.49 -12.08 13.19
N GLU A 330 16.55 -11.69 14.05
CA GLU A 330 15.94 -12.58 15.05
C GLU A 330 14.46 -12.26 15.25
N ILE A 331 13.66 -13.29 15.52
CA ILE A 331 12.24 -13.16 15.87
C ILE A 331 12.13 -13.23 17.40
N THR A 332 11.59 -12.18 18.01
CA THR A 332 11.56 -12.03 19.48
C THR A 332 10.21 -12.34 20.13
N SER A 333 9.13 -12.49 19.36
CA SER A 333 7.79 -12.79 19.86
C SER A 333 7.11 -13.88 19.05
N TRP A 334 6.37 -14.77 19.70
CA TRP A 334 5.76 -15.94 19.08
C TRP A 334 4.24 -15.86 19.02
N ASN A 335 3.67 -16.25 17.88
CA ASN A 335 2.23 -16.39 17.70
C ASN A 335 1.70 -17.68 18.39
N PRO A 336 0.88 -17.57 19.45
CA PRO A 336 0.32 -18.75 20.12
C PRO A 336 -0.70 -19.50 19.24
N ASP A 337 -1.40 -18.81 18.34
CA ASP A 337 -2.44 -19.40 17.47
C ASP A 337 -1.85 -20.32 16.39
N ARG A 338 -0.54 -20.23 16.14
CA ARG A 338 0.18 -21.11 15.20
C ARG A 338 0.34 -22.54 15.74
N LEU A 339 0.19 -22.75 17.05
CA LEU A 339 0.41 -24.05 17.70
C LEU A 339 -0.84 -24.95 17.72
N GLU A 340 -1.99 -24.46 17.25
CA GLU A 340 -3.18 -25.29 17.14
C GLU A 340 -3.01 -26.29 16.00
N ASN A 341 -3.05 -27.59 16.30
CA ASN A 341 -3.03 -28.62 15.25
C ASN A 341 -4.35 -28.48 14.46
N PRO A 342 -4.31 -28.27 13.13
CA PRO A 342 -5.52 -28.35 12.33
C PRO A 342 -6.08 -29.76 12.55
N GLY A 343 -7.19 -29.88 13.27
CA GLY A 343 -7.73 -31.18 13.70
C GLY A 343 -7.77 -32.22 12.57
N GLY A 344 -7.80 -33.52 12.91
CA GLY A 344 -7.45 -34.68 12.05
C GLY A 344 -8.18 -34.92 10.72
N TYR A 345 -8.85 -33.94 10.14
CA TYR A 345 -9.56 -33.99 8.86
C TYR A 345 -8.78 -33.39 7.67
N PHE A 346 -7.62 -32.77 7.90
CA PHE A 346 -6.81 -32.28 6.78
C PHE A 346 -5.94 -33.41 6.24
N SER A 347 -6.09 -33.71 4.94
CA SER A 347 -5.06 -34.41 4.17
C SER A 347 -3.73 -33.66 4.32
N ASP A 348 -2.60 -34.31 4.07
CA ASP A 348 -1.29 -33.65 4.19
C ASP A 348 -1.18 -32.40 3.29
N LYS A 349 -1.97 -32.32 2.20
CA LYS A 349 -2.13 -31.13 1.36
C LYS A 349 -2.92 -30.00 2.05
N GLY A 350 -3.95 -30.31 2.82
CA GLY A 350 -4.72 -29.32 3.56
C GLY A 350 -3.96 -28.72 4.74
N LYS A 351 -3.10 -29.52 5.40
CA LYS A 351 -2.18 -29.02 6.43
C LYS A 351 -1.24 -27.97 5.86
N PHE A 352 -0.73 -28.16 4.64
CA PHE A 352 0.18 -27.23 3.95
C PHE A 352 -0.29 -25.77 4.02
N PHE A 353 -1.59 -25.52 3.83
CA PHE A 353 -2.15 -24.17 3.85
C PHE A 353 -2.52 -23.65 5.25
N TYR A 354 -2.72 -24.54 6.22
CA TYR A 354 -3.02 -24.12 7.60
C TYR A 354 -1.80 -23.47 8.28
N TRP A 355 -0.58 -23.87 7.91
CA TRP A 355 0.67 -23.32 8.45
C TRP A 355 1.01 -21.90 7.98
N MET A 356 0.11 -21.24 7.23
CA MET A 356 0.29 -19.87 6.72
C MET A 356 0.17 -18.76 7.77
N LEU A 357 0.02 -19.11 9.06
CA LEU A 357 0.08 -18.13 10.16
C LEU A 357 1.52 -17.75 10.49
N PRO A 358 1.85 -16.45 10.56
CA PRO A 358 3.19 -16.01 10.90
C PRO A 358 3.51 -16.27 12.37
N ALA A 359 4.74 -16.68 12.67
CA ALA A 359 5.28 -16.84 14.00
C ALA A 359 5.89 -15.52 14.50
N GLY A 360 6.50 -14.75 13.61
CA GLY A 360 7.01 -13.39 13.83
C GLY A 360 6.31 -12.36 12.94
N ALA A 361 6.19 -11.13 13.41
CA ALA A 361 5.57 -10.05 12.67
C ALA A 361 6.45 -8.81 12.70
N VAL A 362 6.65 -8.21 11.52
CA VAL A 362 7.58 -7.12 11.29
C VAL A 362 6.88 -5.98 10.58
N GLY A 363 7.07 -4.77 11.10
CA GLY A 363 6.66 -3.52 10.49
C GLY A 363 7.04 -2.34 11.37
N LEU A 364 6.59 -1.14 10.99
CA LEU A 364 6.43 -0.05 11.97
C LEU A 364 5.59 -0.56 13.15
N PHE A 365 4.51 -1.28 12.86
CA PHE A 365 3.74 -2.07 13.81
C PHE A 365 4.02 -3.56 13.62
N GLY A 366 4.25 -4.30 14.72
CA GLY A 366 4.42 -5.75 14.64
C GLY A 366 3.06 -6.40 14.49
N VAL A 367 2.22 -6.31 15.53
CA VAL A 367 0.85 -6.86 15.53
C VAL A 367 -0.18 -5.77 15.82
N ASN A 368 -1.13 -5.59 14.91
CA ASN A 368 -2.23 -4.64 15.04
C ASN A 368 -3.57 -5.34 15.29
N THR A 369 -4.32 -4.86 16.28
CA THR A 369 -5.73 -5.19 16.56
C THR A 369 -6.60 -3.93 16.70
N GLY A 370 -5.98 -2.74 16.59
CA GLY A 370 -6.60 -1.44 16.67
C GLY A 370 -6.71 -0.77 15.29
N THR A 371 -6.57 0.55 15.24
CA THR A 371 -6.62 1.34 13.99
C THR A 371 -5.29 2.04 13.72
N ILE A 372 -4.76 1.86 12.52
CA ILE A 372 -3.60 2.61 12.00
C ILE A 372 -4.10 3.42 10.81
N LYS A 373 -3.95 4.75 10.85
CA LYS A 373 -4.42 5.62 9.78
C LYS A 373 -3.46 6.76 9.49
N ASN A 374 -3.47 7.21 8.22
CA ASN A 374 -2.71 8.38 7.76
C ASN A 374 -1.20 8.30 8.07
N VAL A 375 -0.63 7.09 8.03
CA VAL A 375 0.80 6.86 8.26
C VAL A 375 1.53 6.88 6.92
N HIS A 376 2.57 7.71 6.81
CA HIS A 376 3.31 7.91 5.56
C HIS A 376 4.79 7.61 5.72
N ILE A 377 5.22 6.40 5.36
CA ILE A 377 6.64 6.06 5.28
C ILE A 377 7.17 6.57 3.94
N VAL A 378 8.04 7.58 3.96
CA VAL A 378 8.52 8.25 2.74
C VAL A 378 9.92 7.82 2.32
N SER A 379 10.69 7.22 3.22
CA SER A 379 11.99 6.62 2.90
C SER A 379 12.37 5.56 3.93
N GLY A 380 13.24 4.64 3.52
CA GLY A 380 13.77 3.60 4.39
C GLY A 380 14.00 2.30 3.65
N THR A 381 14.56 1.33 4.38
CA THR A 381 14.72 -0.04 3.91
C THR A 381 14.43 -0.99 5.06
N MET A 382 13.53 -1.94 4.82
CA MET A 382 13.21 -2.98 5.79
C MET A 382 13.72 -4.30 5.24
N SER A 383 14.84 -4.76 5.78
CA SER A 383 15.44 -6.04 5.45
C SER A 383 15.12 -7.11 6.48
N VAL A 384 14.84 -8.30 6.00
CA VAL A 384 14.90 -9.52 6.78
C VAL A 384 16.09 -10.32 6.27
N SER A 385 17.13 -10.42 7.10
CA SER A 385 18.39 -11.07 6.72
C SER A 385 18.86 -12.06 7.79
N GLU A 386 19.53 -13.14 7.37
CA GLU A 386 20.29 -14.03 8.28
C GLU A 386 19.49 -14.67 9.44
N ILE A 387 18.15 -14.75 9.34
CA ILE A 387 17.34 -15.38 10.38
C ILE A 387 17.68 -16.86 10.48
N LYS A 388 18.26 -17.28 11.61
CA LYS A 388 18.57 -18.68 11.89
C LYS A 388 17.29 -19.52 11.79
N ARG A 389 17.30 -20.44 10.82
CA ARG A 389 16.23 -21.41 10.52
C ARG A 389 16.03 -22.32 11.74
N GLU A 390 14.92 -22.13 12.43
CA GLU A 390 14.36 -23.13 13.35
C GLU A 390 13.04 -23.59 12.71
N ASP A 391 12.68 -24.87 12.87
CA ASP A 391 11.57 -25.55 12.17
C ASP A 391 10.17 -24.96 12.40
N THR A 392 10.09 -23.81 13.05
CA THR A 392 8.89 -23.13 13.48
C THR A 392 8.86 -21.64 13.12
N LYS A 393 9.74 -21.11 12.26
CA LYS A 393 9.80 -19.66 12.02
C LYS A 393 9.11 -19.25 10.70
N SER A 394 7.82 -18.93 10.78
CA SER A 394 7.11 -18.15 9.74
C SER A 394 7.17 -16.66 10.05
N ILE A 395 7.22 -15.79 9.05
CA ILE A 395 7.34 -14.34 9.23
C ILE A 395 6.33 -13.62 8.36
N ALA A 396 5.69 -12.61 8.94
CA ALA A 396 4.94 -11.61 8.19
C ALA A 396 5.67 -10.28 8.19
N LEU A 397 6.12 -9.85 7.01
CA LEU A 397 6.84 -8.62 6.76
C LEU A 397 5.92 -7.64 6.02
N GLY A 398 5.64 -6.49 6.62
CA GLY A 398 5.07 -5.36 5.89
C GLY A 398 5.52 -4.02 6.44
N ALA A 399 5.59 -3.00 5.59
CA ALA A 399 6.21 -1.75 6.01
C ALA A 399 5.43 -1.06 7.14
N ILE A 400 4.10 -1.01 7.00
CA ILE A 400 3.22 -0.43 8.01
C ILE A 400 2.96 -1.43 9.13
N CYS A 401 2.60 -2.66 8.79
CA CYS A 401 2.24 -3.68 9.78
C CYS A 401 2.67 -5.08 9.38
N GLY A 402 3.29 -5.82 10.28
CA GLY A 402 3.58 -7.24 10.05
C GLY A 402 2.31 -8.07 9.96
N TYR A 403 1.55 -8.11 11.06
CA TYR A 403 0.33 -8.89 11.19
C TYR A 403 -0.85 -8.05 11.66
N ASN A 404 -1.82 -7.83 10.79
CA ASN A 404 -3.06 -7.12 11.10
C ASN A 404 -4.15 -8.10 11.55
N ASN A 405 -4.28 -8.33 12.85
CA ASN A 405 -5.20 -9.31 13.45
C ASN A 405 -6.57 -8.70 13.75
N GLY A 406 -7.41 -8.53 12.74
CA GLY A 406 -8.74 -7.91 12.90
C GLY A 406 -8.71 -6.39 13.11
N GLY A 407 -7.54 -5.77 13.02
CA GLY A 407 -7.39 -4.32 13.04
C GLY A 407 -7.75 -3.65 11.71
N TYR A 408 -7.71 -2.32 11.71
CA TYR A 408 -8.02 -1.48 10.56
C TYR A 408 -6.80 -0.65 10.14
N ILE A 409 -6.33 -0.84 8.90
CA ILE A 409 -5.27 -0.03 8.30
C ILE A 409 -5.89 0.80 7.19
N THR A 410 -5.77 2.12 7.24
CA THR A 410 -6.43 2.98 6.25
C THR A 410 -5.62 4.22 5.89
N SER A 411 -5.69 4.67 4.64
CA SER A 411 -5.00 5.89 4.19
C SER A 411 -3.48 5.89 4.48
N CYS A 412 -2.84 4.73 4.40
CA CYS A 412 -1.41 4.57 4.71
C CYS A 412 -0.58 4.42 3.44
N THR A 413 0.68 4.86 3.48
CA THR A 413 1.56 4.86 2.31
C THR A 413 2.95 4.36 2.65
N ASN A 414 3.49 3.53 1.77
CA ASN A 414 4.85 3.03 1.89
C ASN A 414 5.70 3.41 0.66
N LYS A 415 6.83 4.08 0.87
CA LYS A 415 7.92 4.24 -0.11
C LYS A 415 9.21 3.50 0.31
N ALA A 416 9.25 2.89 1.49
CA ALA A 416 10.42 2.12 1.91
C ALA A 416 10.52 0.81 1.13
N GLU A 417 11.74 0.44 0.79
CA GLU A 417 12.03 -0.83 0.13
C GLU A 417 11.89 -1.98 1.14
N LEU A 418 11.26 -3.08 0.73
CA LEU A 418 11.24 -4.31 1.51
C LEU A 418 12.25 -5.27 0.91
N LYS A 419 13.20 -5.75 1.72
CA LYS A 419 14.27 -6.67 1.30
C LYS A 419 14.16 -7.97 2.06
N VAL A 420 14.19 -9.10 1.36
CA VAL A 420 14.23 -10.42 2.00
C VAL A 420 15.43 -11.20 1.46
N HIS A 421 16.39 -11.45 2.37
CA HIS A 421 17.67 -12.09 2.10
C HIS A 421 17.90 -13.24 3.09
N THR A 422 17.36 -14.43 2.82
CA THR A 422 17.50 -15.56 3.76
C THR A 422 18.67 -16.47 3.39
N ILE A 423 19.77 -16.41 4.13
CA ILE A 423 20.92 -17.31 3.91
C ILE A 423 20.80 -18.60 4.74
N LEU A 424 20.94 -19.71 4.02
CA LEU A 424 20.98 -21.14 4.38
C LEU A 424 21.52 -21.48 5.78
N ASN A 425 20.86 -22.42 6.46
CA ASN A 425 21.57 -23.32 7.37
C ASN A 425 22.23 -24.42 6.53
N LYS A 426 23.55 -24.61 6.73
CA LYS A 426 24.37 -25.59 6.00
C LYS A 426 24.17 -27.04 6.45
N ASP A 427 23.45 -27.26 7.55
CA ASP A 427 23.35 -28.56 8.18
C ASP A 427 21.89 -28.96 8.43
N GLU A 428 21.62 -30.22 8.05
CA GLU A 428 20.49 -31.09 8.42
C GLU A 428 19.26 -31.19 7.49
N LYS A 429 19.03 -32.45 7.10
CA LYS A 429 17.98 -32.99 6.23
C LYS A 429 16.60 -32.99 6.92
N GLY A 430 16.14 -31.84 7.42
CA GLY A 430 14.87 -31.66 8.12
C GLY A 430 13.86 -30.86 7.30
N TYR A 431 12.63 -31.37 7.17
CA TYR A 431 11.50 -30.66 6.57
C TYR A 431 11.08 -29.49 7.46
N SER A 432 11.48 -28.25 7.15
CA SER A 432 11.06 -27.08 7.94
C SER A 432 9.75 -26.46 7.42
N ASP A 433 8.77 -26.21 8.29
CA ASP A 433 7.47 -25.59 7.97
C ASP A 433 7.52 -24.04 7.91
N ASN A 434 8.41 -23.49 7.07
CA ASN A 434 8.62 -22.05 6.99
C ASN A 434 7.76 -21.38 5.91
N VAL A 435 6.77 -20.60 6.34
CA VAL A 435 5.97 -19.72 5.48
C VAL A 435 6.42 -18.28 5.69
N PHE A 436 6.73 -17.59 4.61
CA PHE A 436 7.10 -16.18 4.63
C PHE A 436 6.05 -15.37 3.89
N THR A 437 5.53 -14.31 4.49
CA THR A 437 4.57 -13.41 3.86
C THR A 437 5.13 -12.01 3.79
N VAL A 438 5.03 -11.39 2.63
CA VAL A 438 5.57 -10.06 2.37
C VAL A 438 4.50 -9.21 1.71
N GLY A 439 4.21 -8.06 2.31
CA GLY A 439 3.31 -7.07 1.74
C GLY A 439 3.87 -5.66 1.85
N GLY A 440 3.79 -4.87 0.79
CA GLY A 440 4.28 -3.49 0.82
C GLY A 440 3.62 -2.65 1.92
N ILE A 441 2.35 -2.93 2.26
CA ILE A 441 1.67 -2.34 3.42
C ILE A 441 1.65 -3.32 4.61
N CYS A 442 1.19 -4.56 4.38
CA CYS A 442 1.01 -5.52 5.46
C CYS A 442 1.43 -6.94 5.10
N GLY A 443 2.24 -7.61 5.93
CA GLY A 443 2.68 -8.99 5.64
C GLY A 443 1.51 -9.98 5.56
N THR A 444 0.74 -10.08 6.64
CA THR A 444 -0.47 -10.90 6.72
C THR A 444 -1.60 -10.11 7.36
N SER A 445 -2.80 -10.13 6.76
CA SER A 445 -3.97 -9.45 7.30
C SER A 445 -5.14 -10.40 7.53
N ARG A 446 -5.64 -10.40 8.77
CA ARG A 446 -6.96 -10.87 9.21
C ARG A 446 -7.88 -9.69 9.54
N GLY A 447 -7.46 -8.47 9.20
CA GLY A 447 -8.26 -7.25 9.31
C GLY A 447 -8.45 -6.60 7.95
N SER A 448 -8.91 -5.34 7.97
CA SER A 448 -9.17 -4.58 6.74
C SER A 448 -8.02 -3.62 6.42
N ILE A 449 -7.69 -3.51 5.14
CA ILE A 449 -6.73 -2.56 4.57
C ILE A 449 -7.45 -1.72 3.53
N GLU A 450 -7.50 -0.41 3.71
CA GLU A 450 -8.23 0.48 2.80
C GLU A 450 -7.43 1.71 2.40
N TYR A 451 -7.71 2.25 1.21
CA TYR A 451 -7.16 3.55 0.74
C TYR A 451 -5.63 3.65 0.86
N SER A 452 -4.92 2.53 0.77
CA SER A 452 -3.50 2.44 1.08
C SER A 452 -2.68 2.20 -0.18
N ILE A 453 -1.47 2.77 -0.22
CA ILE A 453 -0.66 2.81 -1.44
C ILE A 453 0.78 2.35 -1.15
N ASN A 454 1.24 1.35 -1.91
CA ASN A 454 2.62 0.91 -1.88
C ASN A 454 3.38 1.43 -3.11
N TYR A 455 4.45 2.19 -2.88
CA TYR A 455 5.46 2.58 -3.88
C TYR A 455 6.78 1.84 -3.67
N GLY A 456 7.02 1.34 -2.46
CA GLY A 456 8.25 0.63 -2.12
C GLY A 456 8.39 -0.66 -2.90
N ASP A 457 9.55 -0.84 -3.53
CA ASP A 457 9.88 -2.10 -4.18
C ASP A 457 9.98 -3.22 -3.14
N ILE A 458 9.46 -4.39 -3.50
CA ILE A 458 9.63 -5.63 -2.76
C ILE A 458 10.70 -6.43 -3.46
N ILE A 459 11.88 -6.46 -2.86
CA ILE A 459 13.06 -7.13 -3.35
C ILE A 459 13.25 -8.39 -2.53
N ILE A 460 13.21 -9.52 -3.22
CA ILE A 460 13.53 -10.79 -2.62
C ILE A 460 14.80 -11.21 -3.35
N GLU A 461 15.86 -11.59 -2.60
CA GLU A 461 17.05 -12.21 -3.19
C GLU A 461 17.61 -13.40 -2.37
N ASN A 462 18.16 -14.40 -3.07
CA ASN A 462 19.02 -15.47 -2.50
C ASN A 462 18.41 -16.23 -1.31
N GLY A 463 17.09 -16.39 -1.28
CA GLY A 463 16.36 -17.01 -0.19
C GLY A 463 16.09 -18.50 -0.40
N PHE A 464 15.89 -19.19 0.72
CA PHE A 464 15.41 -20.57 0.74
C PHE A 464 14.11 -20.64 1.55
N PHE A 465 12.98 -20.93 0.88
CA PHE A 465 11.65 -20.93 1.51
C PHE A 465 10.91 -22.21 1.19
N LYS A 466 10.14 -22.73 2.16
CA LYS A 466 9.11 -23.75 1.89
C LYS A 466 7.87 -23.11 1.28
N GLN A 467 7.50 -21.93 1.75
CA GLN A 467 6.45 -21.14 1.12
C GLN A 467 6.75 -19.65 1.23
N LEU A 468 6.52 -18.92 0.15
CA LEU A 468 6.67 -17.47 0.11
C LEU A 468 5.46 -16.86 -0.60
N LEU A 469 4.79 -15.95 0.11
CA LEU A 469 3.58 -15.27 -0.32
C LEU A 469 3.90 -13.79 -0.42
N THR A 470 3.79 -13.21 -1.61
CA THR A 470 4.14 -11.81 -1.84
C THR A 470 2.95 -11.07 -2.44
N GLY A 471 2.60 -9.95 -1.84
CA GLY A 471 1.61 -9.02 -2.35
C GLY A 471 2.17 -7.61 -2.42
N GLY A 472 1.88 -6.85 -3.47
CA GLY A 472 2.23 -5.42 -3.47
C GLY A 472 1.59 -4.66 -2.30
N ILE A 473 0.38 -5.04 -1.89
CA ILE A 473 -0.29 -4.50 -0.69
C ILE A 473 -0.17 -5.47 0.48
N CYS A 474 -0.59 -6.73 0.30
CA CYS A 474 -0.64 -7.70 1.38
C CYS A 474 -0.18 -9.10 0.99
N GLY A 475 0.79 -9.68 1.68
CA GLY A 475 1.30 -11.02 1.37
C GLY A 475 0.22 -12.10 1.45
N ASN A 476 -0.53 -12.13 2.55
CA ASN A 476 -1.61 -13.08 2.77
C ASN A 476 -2.85 -12.42 3.42
N LEU A 477 -3.97 -12.44 2.71
CA LEU A 477 -5.29 -12.09 3.25
C LEU A 477 -5.93 -13.36 3.84
N TYR A 478 -5.96 -13.45 5.17
CA TYR A 478 -6.32 -14.66 5.91
C TYR A 478 -7.58 -14.43 6.73
N SER A 479 -8.60 -15.29 6.61
CA SER A 479 -9.73 -15.35 7.54
C SER A 479 -9.93 -16.77 8.05
N ARG A 480 -10.18 -16.87 9.35
CA ARG A 480 -10.50 -18.13 10.03
C ARG A 480 -11.96 -18.19 10.42
N TYR A 481 -12.57 -17.04 10.71
CA TYR A 481 -13.92 -16.96 11.26
C TYR A 481 -14.84 -16.15 10.34
N GLU A 482 -16.11 -16.53 10.29
CA GLU A 482 -17.15 -15.82 9.54
C GLU A 482 -17.29 -14.35 9.96
N THR A 483 -16.97 -14.05 11.22
CA THR A 483 -17.04 -12.70 11.79
C THR A 483 -15.94 -11.77 11.29
N ASP A 484 -14.87 -12.30 10.69
CA ASP A 484 -13.69 -11.47 10.38
C ASP A 484 -13.99 -10.41 9.30
N LYS A 485 -14.97 -10.62 8.39
CA LYS A 485 -15.39 -9.71 7.31
C LYS A 485 -14.26 -8.81 6.78
N ILE A 486 -13.23 -9.43 6.21
CA ILE A 486 -11.96 -8.78 5.87
C ILE A 486 -11.93 -8.25 4.44
N LYS A 487 -11.17 -7.17 4.23
CA LYS A 487 -11.06 -6.56 2.91
C LYS A 487 -9.74 -5.88 2.61
N ILE A 488 -9.37 -5.92 1.34
CA ILE A 488 -8.44 -4.97 0.74
C ILE A 488 -9.28 -4.13 -0.23
N ASN A 489 -9.47 -2.85 0.08
CA ASN A 489 -10.35 -2.00 -0.71
C ASN A 489 -9.68 -0.68 -1.09
N SER A 490 -9.82 -0.25 -2.35
CA SER A 490 -9.30 1.03 -2.82
C SER A 490 -7.79 1.18 -2.60
N CYS A 491 -7.02 0.11 -2.80
CA CYS A 491 -5.57 0.10 -2.59
C CYS A 491 -4.79 0.08 -3.91
N ILE A 492 -3.60 0.66 -3.93
CA ILE A 492 -2.78 0.81 -5.15
C ILE A 492 -1.36 0.30 -4.92
N ASN A 493 -0.89 -0.59 -5.78
CA ASN A 493 0.51 -0.98 -5.83
C ASN A 493 1.24 -0.37 -7.04
N HIS A 494 2.28 0.40 -6.76
CA HIS A 494 3.27 0.92 -7.69
C HIS A 494 4.64 0.25 -7.54
N GLY A 495 4.97 -0.25 -6.36
CA GLY A 495 6.24 -0.92 -6.09
C GLY A 495 6.40 -2.18 -6.95
N ASN A 496 7.57 -2.33 -7.56
CA ASN A 496 7.91 -3.54 -8.28
C ASN A 496 8.20 -4.67 -7.31
N MET A 497 7.90 -5.90 -7.74
CA MET A 497 8.37 -7.11 -7.09
C MET A 497 9.54 -7.68 -7.87
N LEU A 498 10.71 -7.71 -7.24
CA LEU A 498 11.98 -8.06 -7.86
C LEU A 498 12.52 -9.35 -7.25
N TYR A 499 12.85 -10.33 -8.10
CA TYR A 499 13.28 -11.66 -7.66
C TYR A 499 14.63 -12.03 -8.23
N SER A 500 15.53 -12.58 -7.40
CA SER A 500 16.74 -13.25 -7.87
C SER A 500 17.20 -14.37 -6.92
N GLY A 501 17.75 -15.48 -7.45
CA GLY A 501 18.52 -16.42 -6.63
C GLY A 501 17.71 -17.38 -5.72
N PHE A 502 16.42 -17.63 -5.96
CA PHE A 502 15.63 -18.50 -5.09
C PHE A 502 15.71 -19.97 -5.42
N SER A 503 15.72 -20.80 -4.38
CA SER A 503 15.55 -22.24 -4.48
C SER A 503 14.56 -22.73 -3.43
N SER A 504 13.87 -23.83 -3.72
CA SER A 504 13.04 -24.57 -2.78
C SER A 504 13.43 -26.04 -2.82
N GLU A 505 13.37 -26.72 -1.67
CA GLU A 505 13.53 -28.19 -1.54
C GLU A 505 12.31 -28.91 -2.15
N GLN A 506 11.17 -28.23 -2.26
CA GLN A 506 9.94 -28.71 -2.91
C GLN A 506 9.54 -27.75 -4.04
N ILE A 507 9.89 -28.13 -5.27
CA ILE A 507 9.43 -27.45 -6.48
C ILE A 507 7.98 -27.89 -6.71
N GLY A 508 7.04 -27.06 -6.25
CA GLY A 508 5.62 -27.21 -6.51
C GLY A 508 5.01 -25.85 -6.85
N GLU A 509 3.96 -25.85 -7.67
CA GLU A 509 3.27 -24.63 -8.13
C GLU A 509 2.71 -23.77 -6.98
N LEU A 510 2.54 -24.37 -5.79
CA LEU A 510 1.92 -23.78 -4.59
C LEU A 510 2.91 -23.18 -3.59
N THR A 511 4.22 -23.32 -3.86
CA THR A 511 5.31 -22.91 -2.98
C THR A 511 5.51 -21.39 -3.01
N PHE A 512 5.37 -20.77 -4.17
CA PHE A 512 5.71 -19.38 -4.41
C PHE A 512 4.52 -18.66 -5.04
N LEU A 513 3.86 -17.77 -4.29
CA LEU A 513 2.59 -17.15 -4.67
C LEU A 513 2.76 -15.63 -4.66
N HIS A 514 2.73 -15.02 -5.84
CA HIS A 514 3.03 -13.60 -6.00
C HIS A 514 1.89 -12.89 -6.71
N GLY A 515 1.30 -11.89 -6.06
CA GLY A 515 0.22 -11.09 -6.61
C GLY A 515 0.51 -9.60 -6.55
N GLY A 516 0.14 -8.85 -7.59
CA GLY A 516 0.29 -7.40 -7.60
C GLY A 516 -0.40 -6.68 -6.43
N ILE A 517 -1.52 -7.21 -5.94
CA ILE A 517 -2.19 -6.72 -4.72
C ILE A 517 -1.96 -7.68 -3.56
N SER A 518 -2.26 -8.98 -3.75
CA SER A 518 -2.08 -9.97 -2.70
C SER A 518 -1.54 -11.30 -3.19
N GLY A 519 -0.62 -11.90 -2.45
CA GLY A 519 -0.12 -13.24 -2.76
C GLY A 519 -1.25 -14.27 -2.68
N THR A 520 -2.00 -14.25 -1.58
CA THR A 520 -3.08 -15.21 -1.35
C THR A 520 -4.30 -14.61 -0.67
N MET A 521 -5.47 -15.14 -1.02
CA MET A 521 -6.69 -15.09 -0.21
C MET A 521 -6.96 -16.47 0.37
N TYR A 522 -7.06 -16.59 1.69
CA TYR A 522 -7.22 -17.87 2.40
C TYR A 522 -8.36 -17.80 3.40
N TYR A 523 -9.37 -18.66 3.25
CA TYR A 523 -10.50 -18.78 4.18
C TYR A 523 -10.62 -20.22 4.70
N ASN A 524 -10.84 -20.45 5.99
CA ASN A 524 -10.78 -21.81 6.57
C ASN A 524 -12.00 -22.24 7.39
N TYR A 525 -13.18 -21.68 7.15
CA TYR A 525 -14.35 -22.02 7.97
C TYR A 525 -15.28 -23.06 7.29
N LYS A 526 -15.94 -23.87 8.11
CA LYS A 526 -16.70 -25.08 7.73
C LYS A 526 -18.15 -24.89 7.29
N SER A 527 -18.61 -23.65 7.14
CA SER A 527 -20.02 -23.38 6.93
C SER A 527 -20.24 -22.81 5.53
N SER A 528 -21.16 -23.46 4.81
CA SER A 528 -21.54 -23.15 3.44
C SER A 528 -22.39 -21.86 3.36
N LEU A 529 -21.85 -20.75 3.86
CA LEU A 529 -22.55 -19.47 3.83
C LEU A 529 -22.55 -18.86 2.43
N ARG A 530 -23.62 -18.12 2.15
CA ARG A 530 -23.77 -17.29 0.94
C ARG A 530 -23.23 -15.86 1.13
N GLU A 531 -22.69 -15.53 2.31
CA GLU A 531 -22.12 -14.21 2.60
C GLU A 531 -20.66 -14.14 2.14
N THR A 532 -20.31 -13.03 1.49
CA THR A 532 -18.92 -12.70 1.16
C THR A 532 -18.18 -12.27 2.42
N ILE A 533 -17.12 -13.00 2.78
CA ILE A 533 -16.35 -12.79 4.01
C ILE A 533 -15.02 -12.12 3.72
N GLN A 534 -14.41 -12.42 2.55
CA GLN A 534 -13.21 -11.77 2.08
C GLN A 534 -13.47 -11.04 0.79
N HIS A 535 -12.97 -9.81 0.67
CA HIS A 535 -13.00 -9.13 -0.60
C HIS A 535 -11.75 -8.33 -0.92
N ILE A 536 -11.35 -8.38 -2.19
CA ILE A 536 -10.38 -7.47 -2.77
C ILE A 536 -11.12 -6.65 -3.81
N SER A 537 -11.28 -5.35 -3.56
CA SER A 537 -12.09 -4.50 -4.44
C SER A 537 -11.46 -3.15 -4.74
N ASN A 538 -11.76 -2.61 -5.91
CA ASN A 538 -11.32 -1.26 -6.31
C ASN A 538 -9.79 -1.10 -6.23
N CYS A 539 -9.04 -2.17 -6.49
CA CYS A 539 -7.58 -2.18 -6.34
C CYS A 539 -6.87 -2.05 -7.68
N TYR A 540 -5.71 -1.39 -7.67
CA TYR A 540 -4.96 -1.05 -8.88
C TYR A 540 -3.51 -1.52 -8.74
N ASN A 541 -3.04 -2.36 -9.67
CA ASN A 541 -1.64 -2.75 -9.74
C ASN A 541 -0.96 -2.17 -10.99
N THR A 542 0.12 -1.44 -10.76
CA THR A 542 1.06 -0.98 -11.80
C THR A 542 2.47 -1.51 -11.60
N GLY A 543 2.79 -2.00 -10.40
CA GLY A 543 4.08 -2.59 -10.11
C GLY A 543 4.32 -3.84 -10.96
N ASN A 544 5.51 -3.93 -11.54
CA ASN A 544 5.90 -5.08 -12.33
C ASN A 544 6.38 -6.22 -11.42
N ILE A 545 6.22 -7.45 -11.87
CA ILE A 545 6.83 -8.64 -11.28
C ILE A 545 7.99 -9.03 -12.20
N ILE A 546 9.23 -8.85 -11.74
CA ILE A 546 10.42 -8.97 -12.57
C ILE A 546 11.38 -9.98 -11.96
N HIS A 547 11.77 -10.97 -12.76
CA HIS A 547 12.87 -11.86 -12.41
C HIS A 547 14.20 -11.28 -12.91
N LYS A 548 15.09 -10.89 -11.98
CA LYS A 548 16.41 -10.30 -12.23
C LYS A 548 17.57 -11.30 -12.16
N GLY A 549 17.33 -12.53 -11.70
CA GLY A 549 18.36 -13.54 -11.47
C GLY A 549 18.73 -14.35 -12.71
N THR A 550 19.89 -15.01 -12.66
CA THR A 550 20.29 -16.05 -13.63
C THR A 550 19.81 -17.45 -13.25
N THR A 551 19.28 -17.61 -12.04
CA THR A 551 18.75 -18.87 -11.51
C THR A 551 17.29 -19.03 -11.88
N ILE A 552 16.87 -20.27 -12.10
CA ILE A 552 15.47 -20.57 -12.39
C ILE A 552 14.60 -20.23 -11.16
N THR A 553 13.55 -19.45 -11.37
CA THR A 553 12.50 -19.22 -10.37
C THR A 553 11.30 -20.14 -10.68
N TYR A 554 10.56 -20.61 -9.68
CA TYR A 554 9.29 -21.34 -9.85
C TYR A 554 8.21 -20.60 -9.07
N GLY A 555 6.96 -20.64 -9.54
CA GLY A 555 5.85 -20.05 -8.79
C GLY A 555 4.62 -19.74 -9.63
N THR A 556 3.63 -19.20 -8.92
CA THR A 556 2.37 -18.68 -9.45
C THR A 556 2.40 -17.15 -9.36
N PHE A 557 2.19 -16.47 -10.49
CA PHE A 557 2.38 -15.02 -10.59
C PHE A 557 1.16 -14.32 -11.17
N SER A 558 0.56 -13.40 -10.44
CA SER A 558 -0.62 -12.67 -10.92
C SER A 558 -0.53 -11.16 -10.75
N GLY A 559 -1.24 -10.43 -11.60
CA GLY A 559 -1.35 -8.97 -11.49
C GLY A 559 -2.23 -8.50 -10.33
N ILE A 560 -3.18 -9.29 -9.82
CA ILE A 560 -3.98 -8.93 -8.63
C ILE A 560 -3.79 -9.93 -7.50
N VAL A 561 -4.28 -11.18 -7.67
CA VAL A 561 -4.19 -12.23 -6.64
C VAL A 561 -3.55 -13.48 -7.20
N ALA A 562 -2.47 -13.99 -6.62
CA ALA A 562 -1.86 -15.22 -7.14
C ALA A 562 -2.80 -16.42 -6.93
N MET A 563 -3.32 -16.59 -5.71
CA MET A 563 -4.15 -17.74 -5.37
C MET A 563 -5.30 -17.41 -4.42
N VAL A 564 -6.43 -18.06 -4.65
CA VAL A 564 -7.63 -18.02 -3.83
C VAL A 564 -7.86 -19.43 -3.29
N PHE A 565 -7.56 -19.68 -2.01
CA PHE A 565 -7.70 -20.99 -1.37
C PHE A 565 -8.88 -21.01 -0.40
N PHE A 566 -9.92 -21.76 -0.77
CA PHE A 566 -11.20 -21.82 -0.07
C PHE A 566 -11.61 -23.28 0.00
N PRO A 567 -11.20 -24.01 1.04
CA PRO A 567 -11.50 -25.40 1.12
C PRO A 567 -13.01 -25.59 1.07
N LEU A 568 -13.85 -24.80 1.73
CA LEU A 568 -15.24 -25.20 1.93
C LEU A 568 -16.30 -24.31 1.26
N SER A 569 -15.93 -23.17 0.65
CA SER A 569 -16.87 -22.34 -0.12
C SER A 569 -16.19 -21.18 -0.88
N THR A 570 -16.28 -21.18 -2.21
CA THR A 570 -15.90 -20.03 -3.07
C THR A 570 -16.86 -18.84 -2.99
N TYR A 571 -18.03 -18.98 -2.35
CA TYR A 571 -19.00 -17.88 -2.18
C TYR A 571 -18.54 -16.81 -1.18
N SER A 572 -17.61 -17.18 -0.33
CA SER A 572 -17.11 -16.33 0.74
C SER A 572 -16.00 -15.38 0.29
N CYS A 573 -15.64 -15.40 -1.00
CA CYS A 573 -14.66 -14.47 -1.58
C CYS A 573 -15.19 -13.69 -2.78
N LYS A 574 -14.69 -12.45 -2.91
CA LYS A 574 -14.97 -11.58 -4.06
C LYS A 574 -13.73 -10.75 -4.43
N ILE A 575 -13.35 -10.81 -5.69
CA ILE A 575 -12.38 -9.91 -6.33
C ILE A 575 -13.19 -9.06 -7.29
N SER A 576 -13.22 -7.74 -7.11
CA SER A 576 -14.05 -6.93 -7.99
C SER A 576 -13.57 -5.53 -8.27
N SER A 577 -13.81 -5.03 -9.48
CA SER A 577 -13.39 -3.67 -9.86
C SER A 577 -11.89 -3.47 -9.71
N CYS A 578 -11.10 -4.51 -10.01
CA CYS A 578 -9.64 -4.46 -9.91
C CYS A 578 -9.01 -4.25 -11.29
N TYR A 579 -7.87 -3.58 -11.33
CA TYR A 579 -7.17 -3.27 -12.57
C TYR A 579 -5.68 -3.58 -12.50
N ASN A 580 -5.14 -4.23 -13.52
CA ASN A 580 -3.72 -4.52 -13.62
C ASN A 580 -3.09 -4.00 -14.93
N ILE A 581 -2.04 -3.20 -14.81
CA ILE A 581 -1.12 -2.85 -15.91
C ILE A 581 0.32 -3.28 -15.64
N GLY A 582 0.60 -3.80 -14.45
CA GLY A 582 1.89 -4.37 -14.13
C GLY A 582 2.22 -5.52 -15.08
N LYS A 583 3.45 -5.52 -15.60
CA LYS A 583 4.00 -6.60 -16.41
C LYS A 583 4.48 -7.73 -15.51
N ILE A 584 4.39 -8.95 -16.02
CA ILE A 584 5.10 -10.09 -15.44
C ILE A 584 6.23 -10.46 -16.41
N GLU A 585 7.46 -10.11 -16.04
CA GLU A 585 8.69 -10.30 -16.81
C GLU A 585 9.49 -11.44 -16.19
N ILE A 586 9.03 -12.66 -16.43
CA ILE A 586 9.67 -13.90 -15.99
C ILE A 586 9.84 -14.80 -17.21
N GLU A 587 11.01 -15.37 -17.44
CA GLU A 587 11.17 -16.27 -18.58
C GLU A 587 10.47 -17.61 -18.29
N PRO A 588 9.50 -18.04 -19.11
CA PRO A 588 8.84 -19.33 -18.91
C PRO A 588 9.82 -20.46 -19.19
N LEU A 589 9.89 -21.44 -18.29
CA LEU A 589 10.67 -22.65 -18.51
C LEU A 589 10.05 -23.50 -19.63
N ALA A 590 10.86 -23.86 -20.61
CA ALA A 590 10.58 -24.98 -21.50
C ALA A 590 10.96 -26.30 -20.80
N THR A 591 10.23 -26.67 -19.74
CA THR A 591 10.34 -28.01 -19.15
C THR A 591 9.05 -28.77 -19.40
N ASP A 592 9.15 -30.02 -19.84
CA ASP A 592 8.01 -30.87 -20.19
C ASP A 592 7.04 -31.11 -19.00
N ASP A 593 7.50 -30.91 -17.75
CA ASP A 593 6.78 -31.28 -16.51
C ASP A 593 6.57 -30.13 -15.49
N GLY A 594 7.01 -28.90 -15.77
CA GLY A 594 6.96 -27.79 -14.79
C GLY A 594 6.24 -26.56 -15.33
N GLN A 595 5.00 -26.32 -14.88
CA GLN A 595 4.17 -25.21 -15.38
C GLN A 595 4.37 -23.96 -14.51
N MET A 596 4.96 -22.91 -15.08
CA MET A 596 4.71 -21.56 -14.58
C MET A 596 3.31 -21.15 -15.00
N ILE A 597 2.53 -20.63 -14.06
CA ILE A 597 1.21 -20.07 -14.33
C ILE A 597 1.28 -18.58 -14.01
N TRP A 598 0.96 -17.78 -15.01
CA TRP A 598 0.70 -16.36 -14.80
C TRP A 598 -0.64 -15.94 -15.38
N ASP A 599 -1.26 -14.94 -14.76
CA ASP A 599 -2.54 -14.38 -15.18
C ASP A 599 -2.65 -12.92 -14.70
N PRO A 600 -3.14 -11.98 -15.52
CA PRO A 600 -3.20 -10.57 -15.14
C PRO A 600 -4.09 -10.30 -13.92
N ILE A 601 -5.05 -11.17 -13.60
CA ILE A 601 -6.01 -10.98 -12.51
C ILE A 601 -5.86 -12.06 -11.43
N ILE A 602 -5.92 -13.34 -11.83
CA ILE A 602 -5.81 -14.45 -10.90
C ILE A 602 -5.33 -15.74 -11.55
N CYS A 603 -4.36 -16.41 -10.93
CA CYS A 603 -3.84 -17.66 -11.47
C CYS A 603 -4.67 -18.89 -11.10
N GLY A 604 -5.04 -19.04 -9.81
CA GLY A 604 -5.70 -20.25 -9.35
C GLY A 604 -6.72 -20.03 -8.23
N ILE A 605 -7.84 -20.73 -8.34
CA ILE A 605 -8.82 -20.93 -7.29
C ILE A 605 -8.72 -22.39 -6.84
N PHE A 606 -8.49 -22.62 -5.56
CA PHE A 606 -8.45 -23.94 -4.95
C PHE A 606 -9.68 -24.13 -4.07
N GLU A 607 -10.53 -25.07 -4.44
CA GLU A 607 -11.74 -25.41 -3.70
C GLU A 607 -11.67 -26.87 -3.24
N LEU A 608 -11.85 -27.09 -1.93
CA LEU A 608 -11.99 -28.42 -1.34
C LEU A 608 -13.49 -28.75 -1.14
N CYS A 609 -14.26 -28.83 -2.22
CA CYS A 609 -15.73 -29.04 -2.17
C CYS A 609 -16.21 -30.09 -1.16
N GLU A 610 -17.21 -29.76 -0.33
CA GLU A 610 -18.04 -30.71 0.41
C GLU A 610 -19.40 -30.87 -0.33
N PRO A 611 -19.84 -32.09 -0.71
CA PRO A 611 -21.13 -32.30 -1.34
C PRO A 611 -22.30 -31.93 -0.43
N PRO A 612 -23.45 -31.47 -0.99
CA PRO A 612 -23.71 -31.31 -2.43
C PRO A 612 -23.05 -30.05 -3.02
N PHE A 613 -22.60 -30.13 -4.28
CA PHE A 613 -22.04 -28.98 -4.99
C PHE A 613 -23.06 -27.84 -5.05
N LEU A 614 -22.72 -26.70 -4.43
CA LEU A 614 -23.45 -25.47 -4.65
C LEU A 614 -23.18 -24.96 -6.08
N PRO A 615 -24.11 -24.22 -6.72
CA PRO A 615 -23.88 -23.67 -8.06
C PRO A 615 -22.58 -22.86 -8.12
N TYR A 616 -21.74 -22.97 -9.16
CA TYR A 616 -20.56 -22.09 -9.20
C TYR A 616 -20.97 -20.62 -9.29
N ARG A 617 -20.56 -19.79 -8.32
CA ARG A 617 -20.67 -18.33 -8.39
C ARG A 617 -19.26 -17.78 -8.63
N PRO A 618 -19.03 -17.04 -9.73
CA PRO A 618 -17.71 -16.50 -9.96
C PRO A 618 -17.34 -15.53 -8.85
N SER A 619 -16.16 -15.73 -8.27
CA SER A 619 -15.61 -14.86 -7.23
C SER A 619 -14.95 -13.61 -7.83
N ILE A 620 -15.09 -13.36 -9.15
CA ILE A 620 -14.42 -12.28 -9.88
C ILE A 620 -15.47 -11.48 -10.64
N GLU A 621 -15.47 -10.16 -10.53
CA GLU A 621 -16.42 -9.27 -11.23
C GLU A 621 -15.74 -7.97 -11.67
N ASN A 622 -16.01 -7.47 -12.88
CA ASN A 622 -15.51 -6.15 -13.34
C ASN A 622 -13.99 -5.95 -13.17
N CYS A 623 -13.19 -6.97 -13.42
CA CYS A 623 -11.73 -6.86 -13.36
C CYS A 623 -11.18 -6.68 -14.76
N PHE A 624 -10.19 -5.79 -14.91
CA PHE A 624 -9.62 -5.48 -16.22
C PHE A 624 -8.09 -5.42 -16.19
N TYR A 625 -7.50 -5.52 -17.36
CA TYR A 625 -6.05 -5.43 -17.54
C TYR A 625 -5.73 -4.86 -18.91
N ASP A 626 -4.49 -4.39 -19.06
CA ASP A 626 -3.97 -3.90 -20.33
C ASP A 626 -3.69 -5.07 -21.29
N ALA A 627 -4.51 -5.19 -22.34
CA ALA A 627 -4.37 -6.25 -23.34
C ALA A 627 -3.15 -6.07 -24.27
N THR A 628 -2.56 -4.88 -24.36
CA THR A 628 -1.33 -4.66 -25.12
C THR A 628 -0.12 -5.30 -24.44
N ILE A 629 -0.13 -5.25 -23.11
CA ILE A 629 0.85 -5.89 -22.24
C ILE A 629 0.59 -7.40 -22.20
N TRP A 630 -0.65 -7.79 -21.98
CA TRP A 630 -1.06 -9.18 -21.83
C TRP A 630 -1.61 -9.76 -23.14
N LYS A 631 -0.70 -10.02 -24.09
CA LYS A 631 -1.05 -10.65 -25.38
C LYS A 631 -1.57 -12.08 -25.22
N ILE A 632 -1.13 -12.76 -24.16
CA ILE A 632 -1.55 -14.11 -23.80
C ILE A 632 -1.97 -14.05 -22.33
N ILE A 633 -3.26 -14.27 -22.07
CA ILE A 633 -3.86 -14.14 -20.74
C ILE A 633 -3.35 -15.24 -19.79
N ARG A 634 -2.79 -16.34 -20.34
CA ARG A 634 -2.26 -17.49 -19.60
C ARG A 634 -1.15 -18.21 -20.36
N HIS A 635 0.03 -18.34 -19.76
CA HIS A 635 1.00 -19.36 -20.17
C HIS A 635 0.89 -20.55 -19.21
N GLY A 636 0.91 -21.78 -19.76
CA GLY A 636 0.67 -23.03 -19.01
C GLY A 636 -0.21 -24.01 -19.81
N ASN A 637 -0.09 -25.31 -19.55
CA ASN A 637 -0.71 -26.35 -20.38
C ASN A 637 -2.18 -26.55 -19.96
N LYS A 638 -3.10 -25.98 -20.75
CA LYS A 638 -4.54 -26.33 -20.89
C LYS A 638 -5.30 -26.75 -19.61
N GLU A 639 -6.22 -25.85 -19.19
CA GLU A 639 -7.44 -26.11 -18.38
C GLU A 639 -7.18 -26.34 -16.88
N GLN A 640 -7.20 -25.31 -16.03
CA GLN A 640 -8.43 -24.87 -15.33
C GLN A 640 -8.12 -23.62 -14.46
N PHE A 641 -9.06 -22.68 -14.32
CA PHE A 641 -9.00 -21.62 -13.27
C PHE A 641 -9.16 -22.23 -11.86
N LEU A 642 -9.77 -23.40 -11.79
CA LEU A 642 -10.25 -24.04 -10.58
C LEU A 642 -9.57 -25.40 -10.40
N VAL A 643 -8.71 -25.52 -9.40
CA VAL A 643 -8.12 -26.79 -8.99
C VAL A 643 -8.95 -27.37 -7.85
N ILE A 644 -9.55 -28.53 -8.11
CA ILE A 644 -10.33 -29.28 -7.12
C ILE A 644 -9.56 -30.54 -6.79
N THR A 645 -9.19 -30.74 -5.52
CA THR A 645 -8.41 -31.90 -5.07
C THR A 645 -9.22 -32.76 -4.12
N TRP A 646 -9.79 -33.88 -4.60
CA TRP A 646 -10.40 -34.89 -3.73
C TRP A 646 -10.41 -36.29 -4.34
N GLU A 647 -10.12 -37.27 -3.49
CA GLU A 647 -10.01 -38.69 -3.87
C GLU A 647 -11.35 -39.45 -3.77
N GLU A 648 -12.37 -38.87 -3.12
CA GLU A 648 -13.59 -39.61 -2.71
C GLU A 648 -14.86 -39.27 -3.52
N TYR A 649 -14.79 -38.44 -4.57
CA TYR A 649 -15.98 -37.98 -5.31
C TYR A 649 -16.18 -38.65 -6.68
N ASN A 650 -17.43 -38.59 -7.15
CA ASN A 650 -17.77 -38.95 -8.52
C ASN A 650 -17.02 -38.03 -9.49
N LYS A 651 -16.04 -38.59 -10.21
CA LYS A 651 -15.21 -37.85 -11.18
C LYS A 651 -16.04 -37.07 -12.20
N GLU A 652 -17.22 -37.57 -12.57
CA GLU A 652 -18.08 -36.92 -13.56
C GLU A 652 -18.67 -35.60 -13.05
N GLU A 653 -19.13 -35.55 -11.79
CA GLU A 653 -19.70 -34.35 -11.18
C GLU A 653 -18.64 -33.26 -11.00
N VAL A 654 -17.42 -33.65 -10.61
CA VAL A 654 -16.27 -32.75 -10.45
C VAL A 654 -15.88 -32.13 -11.81
N GLU A 655 -15.81 -32.94 -12.87
CA GLU A 655 -15.48 -32.45 -14.20
C GLU A 655 -16.58 -31.55 -14.80
N ASP A 656 -17.86 -31.81 -14.51
CA ASP A 656 -18.95 -30.93 -14.94
C ASP A 656 -18.92 -29.58 -14.21
N TYR A 657 -18.67 -29.60 -12.90
CA TYR A 657 -18.49 -28.38 -12.10
C TYR A 657 -17.30 -27.54 -12.58
N LYS A 658 -16.14 -28.17 -12.87
CA LYS A 658 -14.97 -27.51 -13.46
C LYS A 658 -15.30 -26.84 -14.79
N LYS A 659 -16.00 -27.53 -15.70
CA LYS A 659 -16.43 -26.96 -16.99
C LYS A 659 -17.33 -25.74 -16.81
N ILE A 660 -18.25 -25.78 -15.85
CA ILE A 660 -19.13 -24.64 -15.54
C ILE A 660 -18.31 -23.46 -15.00
N ALA A 661 -17.36 -23.72 -14.09
CA ALA A 661 -16.50 -22.71 -13.50
C ALA A 661 -15.61 -22.04 -14.55
N ASP A 662 -14.89 -22.82 -15.36
CA ASP A 662 -14.02 -22.31 -16.42
C ASP A 662 -14.80 -21.50 -17.45
N LYS A 663 -15.97 -21.98 -17.89
CA LYS A 663 -16.83 -21.25 -18.83
C LYS A 663 -17.33 -19.92 -18.26
N LYS A 664 -17.55 -19.83 -16.95
CA LYS A 664 -17.95 -18.57 -16.30
C LYS A 664 -16.76 -17.63 -16.15
N ASN A 665 -15.60 -18.13 -15.70
CA ASN A 665 -14.39 -17.32 -15.53
C ASN A 665 -13.83 -16.78 -16.85
N SER A 666 -13.90 -17.57 -17.93
CA SER A 666 -13.47 -17.11 -19.26
C SER A 666 -14.31 -15.94 -19.80
N ARG A 667 -15.52 -15.71 -19.26
CA ARG A 667 -16.41 -14.60 -19.67
C ARG A 667 -16.18 -13.32 -18.85
N ILE A 668 -15.40 -13.38 -17.78
CA ILE A 668 -15.28 -12.32 -16.77
C ILE A 668 -14.07 -11.41 -17.02
N ASN A 669 -13.14 -11.82 -17.89
CA ASN A 669 -11.90 -11.11 -18.18
C ASN A 669 -11.91 -10.45 -19.58
N PRO A 670 -12.75 -9.43 -19.86
CA PRO A 670 -12.58 -8.66 -21.08
C PRO A 670 -11.26 -7.87 -20.93
N GLY A 671 -10.24 -8.30 -21.67
CA GLY A 671 -9.06 -7.45 -21.87
C GLY A 671 -9.52 -6.15 -22.52
N ILE A 672 -9.11 -5.01 -21.97
CA ILE A 672 -9.37 -3.73 -22.60
C ILE A 672 -8.30 -3.57 -23.67
N LEU A 673 -8.71 -3.62 -24.93
CA LEU A 673 -7.86 -3.22 -26.06
C LEU A 673 -7.78 -1.70 -26.03
N SER A 674 -6.55 -1.18 -25.83
CA SER A 674 -6.23 0.25 -25.98
C SER A 674 -6.53 0.75 -27.39
#